data_AF-A0A3N4RRG9-F1
#
_entry.id   AF-A0A3N4RRG9-F1
#
_cell.length_a   1.000
_cell.length_b   1.000
_cell.length_c   1.000
_cell.angle_alpha   90.00
_cell.angle_beta   90.00
_cell.angle_gamma   90.00
#
_symmetry.space_group_name_H-M   'P 1'
#
loop_
_entity.id
_entity.type
_entity.pdbx_description
1 polymer ?
#
loop_
_entity_poly.entity_id
_entity_poly.type
_entity_poly.pdbx_seq_one_letter_code
_entity_poly.pdbx_strand_id
1 'polypeptide(L)'
;MDQDRSSPRRASRSELRCVRALLRASSAAELLAALLAEGPAWITGEGSALYLLDGGMLRLTASHELPEWAHRKYGVVDPKSGLPAALALQRREPVLLSPQQTSADYPNTAAGLGTGLVALAVLPLVVDGDPVGSLALALAHRGAVPQRDVELLETFADVAAHRLAHLLDHVHAADPASDGPRTELPSPESELLSLAVRSAGVGAFERDLVTGETLWDAQAYRLVGLPPPGATGRAPDLADVVHPEDLPDVQAALVDALAVGGPYRISYRVVRPDGTVRQVDEAGEVMLDVHQRPVRTAGLLTGREWRPGPAGGLAAAAAAGARSTLLLALTRSLSRAVTVREVTAALTDVARPALGAAGVVLDLVDEGRLTPVSPALFGGPHRAELNRLHDLAGGVMEHVLARATPLFSEPGGPGRGPGAPAAWTVLPLVASGRQVGSCLITFATERSFSREDRTMYSAFAGILAQSLERARLYDVHHERASELQRAMLPRSLPVLPRIVSTARYLPSTEGMQIGGDWYDLLRLPDGLVGLVIGDVQGHNAEATAVMGQLRSVLWAYATEGNDPAAALERTSWLLSEMETELFATCLYVVLDPASGLLRAARAGHPPPVRIGAGGAAELELPGGPPLGVLPGVRYPLVEARLEPGETLLAYTDGLVEVRDEDYDESVQRMLGGLELWTAEAGGARRLGRPEALERLADLLTLNVTEREVRQDDVALLLLHRIAT
;
A
#
# COMPACT_ATOMS: atom_id res chain seq x y z
N MET A 1 18.43 32.56 38.75
CA MET A 1 17.19 33.20 39.18
C MET A 1 16.61 33.90 37.96
N ASP A 2 15.57 33.44 37.30
CA ASP A 2 14.77 32.23 37.43
C ASP A 2 13.87 32.18 36.17
N GLN A 3 13.34 30.99 35.87
CA GLN A 3 12.25 30.70 34.94
C GLN A 3 12.60 30.29 33.50
N ASP A 4 13.16 29.08 33.44
CA ASP A 4 12.57 27.94 32.72
C ASP A 4 11.11 28.15 32.26
N ARG A 5 10.91 28.21 30.94
CA ARG A 5 9.61 28.08 30.28
C ARG A 5 9.57 26.79 29.47
N SER A 6 9.77 25.65 30.12
CA SER A 6 9.24 24.37 29.66
C SER A 6 7.71 24.37 29.80
N SER A 7 7.01 24.96 28.82
CA SER A 7 5.58 24.70 28.68
C SER A 7 5.37 23.23 28.32
N PRO A 8 4.51 22.47 29.02
CA PRO A 8 4.23 21.08 28.67
C PRO A 8 3.60 21.04 27.27
N ARG A 9 4.30 20.40 26.33
CA ARG A 9 3.83 20.15 24.96
C ARG A 9 2.50 19.39 25.04
N ARG A 10 1.46 19.92 24.38
CA ARG A 10 0.22 19.15 24.20
C ARG A 10 0.51 18.03 23.21
N ALA A 11 0.34 16.79 23.65
CA ALA A 11 0.41 15.63 22.77
C ALA A 11 -0.54 15.81 21.58
N SER A 12 -0.06 15.50 20.38
CA SER A 12 -0.88 15.62 19.17
C SER A 12 -2.05 14.63 19.21
N ARG A 13 -3.10 14.87 18.42
CA ARG A 13 -4.23 13.94 18.33
C ARG A 13 -3.84 12.58 17.75
N SER A 14 -2.78 12.49 16.95
CA SER A 14 -2.23 11.23 16.42
C SER A 14 -1.43 10.49 17.50
N GLU A 15 -0.56 11.17 18.26
CA GLU A 15 0.20 10.57 19.36
C GLU A 15 -0.72 9.93 20.41
N LEU A 16 -1.80 10.62 20.80
CA LEU A 16 -2.79 10.10 21.74
C LEU A 16 -3.63 8.94 21.17
N ARG A 17 -3.83 8.88 19.84
CA ARG A 17 -4.48 7.75 19.18
C ARG A 17 -3.59 6.51 19.21
N CYS A 18 -2.31 6.66 18.86
CA CYS A 18 -1.32 5.59 18.92
C CYS A 18 -1.19 5.01 20.33
N VAL A 19 -1.03 5.85 21.36
CA VAL A 19 -0.95 5.37 22.76
C VAL A 19 -2.21 4.60 23.18
N ARG A 20 -3.41 5.07 22.79
CA ARG A 20 -4.66 4.35 23.08
C ARG A 20 -4.77 3.02 22.34
N ALA A 21 -4.28 2.94 21.10
CA ALA A 21 -4.25 1.71 20.34
C ALA A 21 -3.29 0.70 20.98
N LEU A 22 -2.10 1.14 21.39
CA LEU A 22 -1.11 0.30 22.07
C LEU A 22 -1.63 -0.27 23.39
N LEU A 23 -2.29 0.56 24.21
CA LEU A 23 -2.88 0.11 25.47
C LEU A 23 -4.01 -0.93 25.29
N ARG A 24 -4.65 -0.97 24.11
CA ARG A 24 -5.74 -1.90 23.79
C ARG A 24 -5.26 -3.19 23.13
N ALA A 25 -4.04 -3.21 22.60
CA ALA A 25 -3.51 -4.38 21.92
C ALA A 25 -3.49 -5.61 22.83
N SER A 26 -3.89 -6.76 22.29
CA SER A 26 -4.00 -8.03 22.99
C SER A 26 -2.83 -8.98 22.69
N SER A 27 -1.96 -8.62 21.76
CA SER A 27 -0.77 -9.41 21.38
C SER A 27 0.39 -8.52 20.93
N ALA A 28 1.59 -9.12 20.83
CA ALA A 28 2.77 -8.47 20.25
C ALA A 28 2.56 -8.06 18.79
N ALA A 29 1.80 -8.84 18.02
CA ALA A 29 1.46 -8.53 16.64
C ALA A 29 0.52 -7.31 16.54
N GLU A 30 -0.50 -7.23 17.42
CA GLU A 30 -1.38 -6.07 17.48
C GLU A 30 -0.67 -4.81 17.96
N LEU A 31 0.32 -4.93 18.85
CA LEU A 31 1.15 -3.79 19.26
C LEU A 31 1.96 -3.23 18.10
N LEU A 32 2.62 -4.11 17.34
CA LEU A 32 3.36 -3.69 16.16
C LEU A 32 2.42 -3.10 15.10
N ALA A 33 1.29 -3.73 14.83
CA ALA A 33 0.29 -3.22 13.89
C ALA A 33 -0.30 -1.85 14.32
N ALA A 34 -0.56 -1.65 15.61
CA ALA A 34 -1.05 -0.37 16.14
C ALA A 34 -0.01 0.75 15.98
N LEU A 35 1.28 0.43 16.19
CA LEU A 35 2.38 1.36 15.94
C LEU A 35 2.49 1.77 14.49
N LEU A 36 2.29 0.85 13.56
CA LEU A 36 2.38 1.12 12.13
C LEU A 36 1.14 1.84 11.58
N ALA A 37 -0.04 1.53 12.11
CA ALA A 37 -1.30 2.10 11.62
C ALA A 37 -1.61 3.49 12.20
N GLU A 38 -1.30 3.71 13.49
CA GLU A 38 -1.67 4.93 14.22
C GLU A 38 -0.46 5.78 14.62
N GLY A 39 0.76 5.27 14.41
CA GLY A 39 2.00 6.00 14.67
C GLY A 39 2.27 7.10 13.64
N PRO A 40 3.30 7.92 13.88
CA PRO A 40 3.75 8.94 12.93
C PRO A 40 4.08 8.34 11.57
N ALA A 41 3.71 9.05 10.49
CA ALA A 41 3.88 8.57 9.12
C ALA A 41 5.34 8.32 8.69
N TRP A 42 6.32 8.83 9.46
CA TRP A 42 7.74 8.52 9.24
C TRP A 42 8.16 7.16 9.77
N ILE A 43 7.29 6.42 10.47
CA ILE A 43 7.46 4.99 10.73
C ILE A 43 6.92 4.25 9.50
N THR A 44 7.81 3.80 8.62
CA THR A 44 7.43 3.17 7.34
C THR A 44 6.98 1.74 7.52
N GLY A 45 7.43 1.07 8.57
CA GLY A 45 7.08 -0.31 8.86
C GLY A 45 7.90 -1.35 8.10
N GLU A 46 8.38 -1.05 6.89
CA GLU A 46 9.10 -2.02 6.05
C GLU A 46 10.37 -2.56 6.71
N GLY A 47 10.33 -3.81 7.20
CA GLY A 47 11.43 -4.45 7.93
C GLY A 47 11.41 -4.22 9.45
N SER A 48 10.29 -3.76 10.01
CA SER A 48 10.11 -3.60 11.47
C SER A 48 9.88 -4.95 12.16
N ALA A 49 10.29 -5.05 13.42
CA ALA A 49 10.29 -6.30 14.18
C ALA A 49 10.12 -6.07 15.68
N LEU A 50 9.40 -6.97 16.34
CA LEU A 50 9.24 -7.02 17.79
C LEU A 50 9.80 -8.34 18.31
N TYR A 51 10.71 -8.24 19.26
CA TYR A 51 11.37 -9.37 19.92
C TYR A 51 10.94 -9.45 21.38
N LEU A 52 10.57 -10.65 21.85
CA LEU A 52 10.38 -10.91 23.27
C LEU A 52 11.56 -11.70 23.82
N LEU A 53 11.96 -11.38 25.05
CA LEU A 53 12.96 -12.15 25.78
C LEU A 53 12.29 -13.39 26.37
N ASP A 54 12.56 -14.55 25.78
CA ASP A 54 12.01 -15.83 26.20
C ASP A 54 13.11 -16.89 26.31
N GLY A 55 13.15 -17.60 27.44
CA GLY A 55 14.18 -18.61 27.70
C GLY A 55 15.62 -18.08 27.67
N GLY A 56 15.83 -16.78 27.87
CA GLY A 56 17.14 -16.12 27.79
C GLY A 56 17.59 -15.76 26.37
N MET A 57 16.71 -15.88 25.37
CA MET A 57 16.96 -15.49 23.98
C MET A 57 15.92 -14.48 23.52
N LEU A 58 16.31 -13.55 22.63
CA LEU A 58 15.34 -12.68 21.95
C LEU A 58 14.72 -13.45 20.80
N ARG A 59 13.42 -13.73 20.89
CA ARG A 59 12.66 -14.41 19.84
C ARG A 59 11.82 -13.39 19.08
N LEU A 60 11.87 -13.45 17.77
CA LEU A 60 11.02 -12.65 16.90
C LEU A 60 9.56 -13.08 17.09
N THR A 61 8.73 -12.20 17.63
CA THR A 61 7.33 -12.48 17.96
C THR A 61 6.37 -11.82 16.98
N ALA A 62 6.76 -10.68 16.40
CA ALA A 62 6.04 -10.02 15.32
C ALA A 62 7.01 -9.31 14.37
N SER A 63 6.63 -9.18 13.11
CA SER A 63 7.38 -8.43 12.10
C SER A 63 6.43 -7.75 11.11
N HIS A 64 6.94 -6.81 10.32
CA HIS A 64 6.24 -6.22 9.19
C HIS A 64 7.20 -6.12 8.02
N GLU A 65 6.78 -6.69 6.88
CA GLU A 65 7.54 -6.78 5.61
C GLU A 65 9.01 -7.21 5.76
N LEU A 66 9.27 -8.08 6.74
CA LEU A 66 10.60 -8.62 6.96
C LEU A 66 10.85 -9.77 5.96
N PRO A 67 11.93 -9.73 5.15
CA PRO A 67 12.18 -10.78 4.16
C PRO A 67 12.45 -12.16 4.79
N GLU A 68 12.14 -13.23 4.06
CA GLU A 68 12.30 -14.62 4.55
C GLU A 68 13.74 -14.97 4.98
N TRP A 69 14.76 -14.39 4.35
CA TRP A 69 16.15 -14.56 4.76
C TRP A 69 16.45 -13.87 6.10
N ALA A 70 15.80 -12.74 6.38
CA ALA A 70 15.94 -12.00 7.63
C ALA A 70 15.19 -12.72 8.76
N HIS A 71 14.03 -13.32 8.48
CA HIS A 71 13.36 -14.23 9.41
C HIS A 71 14.26 -15.40 9.82
N ARG A 72 14.94 -16.04 8.87
CA ARG A 72 15.87 -17.15 9.16
C ARG A 72 17.12 -16.72 9.93
N LYS A 73 17.66 -15.55 9.63
CA LYS A 73 18.91 -15.05 10.21
C LYS A 73 18.73 -14.37 11.56
N TYR A 74 17.61 -13.67 11.74
CA TYR A 74 17.33 -12.83 12.91
C TYR A 74 16.14 -13.32 13.74
N GLY A 75 15.50 -14.44 13.39
CA GLY A 75 14.35 -14.97 14.13
C GLY A 75 14.63 -15.31 15.60
N VAL A 76 15.89 -15.63 15.93
CA VAL A 76 16.37 -15.80 17.30
C VAL A 76 17.70 -15.06 17.45
N VAL A 77 17.77 -14.12 18.39
CA VAL A 77 18.94 -13.28 18.66
C VAL A 77 19.47 -13.59 20.06
N ASP A 78 20.77 -13.88 20.16
CA ASP A 78 21.45 -13.99 21.44
C ASP A 78 21.55 -12.58 22.07
N PRO A 79 21.00 -12.34 23.28
CA PRO A 79 21.09 -11.05 23.96
C PRO A 79 22.53 -10.58 24.25
N LYS A 80 23.54 -11.46 24.14
CA LYS A 80 24.97 -11.12 24.26
C LYS A 80 25.65 -10.81 22.93
N SER A 81 24.93 -10.93 21.81
CA SER A 81 25.47 -10.64 20.48
C SER A 81 25.67 -9.14 20.24
N GLY A 82 26.41 -8.80 19.19
CA GLY A 82 26.57 -7.42 18.71
C GLY A 82 25.45 -6.95 17.77
N LEU A 83 24.31 -7.65 17.73
CA LEU A 83 23.17 -7.26 16.89
C LEU A 83 22.40 -6.09 17.53
N PRO A 84 21.76 -5.21 16.74
CA PRO A 84 21.11 -4.00 17.26
C PRO A 84 20.09 -4.26 18.37
N ALA A 85 19.26 -5.31 18.22
CA ALA A 85 18.27 -5.71 19.22
C ALA A 85 18.90 -6.15 20.56
N ALA A 86 20.06 -6.80 20.50
CA ALA A 86 20.82 -7.19 21.68
C ALA A 86 21.52 -5.98 22.31
N LEU A 87 22.10 -5.09 21.49
CA LEU A 87 22.79 -3.89 21.95
C LEU A 87 21.83 -2.91 22.65
N ALA A 88 20.62 -2.72 22.13
CA ALA A 88 19.61 -1.87 22.75
C ALA A 88 19.27 -2.37 24.16
N LEU A 89 19.08 -3.68 24.34
CA LEU A 89 18.81 -4.28 25.64
C LEU A 89 20.02 -4.25 26.59
N GLN A 90 21.24 -4.48 26.09
CA GLN A 90 22.46 -4.42 26.91
C GLN A 90 22.73 -3.01 27.43
N ARG A 91 22.51 -2.00 26.59
CA ARG A 91 22.76 -0.59 26.91
C ARG A 91 21.58 0.06 27.65
N ARG A 92 20.38 -0.51 27.53
CA ARG A 92 19.11 0.10 27.97
C ARG A 92 18.89 1.49 27.37
N GLU A 93 19.37 1.68 26.14
CA GLU A 93 19.27 2.90 25.37
C GLU A 93 18.91 2.56 23.93
N PRO A 94 18.20 3.44 23.20
CA PRO A 94 17.92 3.22 21.78
C PRO A 94 19.21 3.10 20.97
N VAL A 95 19.23 2.12 20.06
CA VAL A 95 20.26 2.01 19.02
C VAL A 95 19.72 2.58 17.73
N LEU A 96 20.32 3.68 17.27
CA LEU A 96 19.92 4.40 16.07
C LEU A 96 20.94 4.13 14.96
N LEU A 97 20.45 3.65 13.82
CA LEU A 97 21.26 3.41 12.62
C LEU A 97 20.73 4.26 11.48
N SER A 98 21.60 5.07 10.89
CA SER A 98 21.32 5.72 9.61
C SER A 98 21.21 4.69 8.48
N PRO A 99 20.53 5.00 7.36
CA PRO A 99 20.48 4.10 6.19
C PRO A 99 21.88 3.64 5.72
N GLN A 100 22.87 4.53 5.82
CA GLN A 100 24.27 4.28 5.48
C GLN A 100 24.90 3.25 6.44
N GLN A 101 24.66 3.37 7.74
CA GLN A 101 25.14 2.41 8.75
C GLN A 101 24.43 1.05 8.63
N THR A 102 23.11 1.04 8.41
CA THR A 102 22.35 -0.19 8.16
C THR A 102 22.92 -0.94 6.94
N SER A 103 23.27 -0.21 5.89
CA SER A 103 23.89 -0.78 4.68
C SER A 103 25.31 -1.29 4.89
N ALA A 104 26.12 -0.58 5.69
CA ALA A 104 27.53 -0.88 5.90
C ALA A 104 27.76 -1.99 6.94
N ASP A 105 27.07 -1.91 8.06
CA ASP A 105 27.27 -2.80 9.21
C ASP A 105 26.43 -4.09 9.09
N TYR A 106 25.35 -4.05 8.31
CA TYR A 106 24.46 -5.20 8.08
C TYR A 106 24.14 -5.43 6.59
N PRO A 107 25.17 -5.68 5.73
CA PRO A 107 24.99 -5.77 4.29
C PRO A 107 24.17 -7.00 3.85
N ASN A 108 23.25 -6.77 2.91
CA ASN A 108 22.50 -7.83 2.23
C ASN A 108 23.33 -8.43 1.08
N THR A 109 23.97 -9.58 1.31
CA THR A 109 24.80 -10.27 0.31
C THR A 109 24.01 -11.13 -0.68
N ALA A 110 22.68 -11.26 -0.53
CA ALA A 110 21.83 -12.11 -1.37
C ALA A 110 21.02 -11.34 -2.43
N ALA A 111 20.82 -10.02 -2.29
CA ALA A 111 19.89 -9.26 -3.15
C ALA A 111 20.55 -8.31 -4.18
N GLY A 112 21.89 -8.19 -4.24
CA GLY A 112 22.57 -7.31 -5.21
C GLY A 112 22.36 -5.80 -5.00
N LEU A 113 21.40 -5.39 -4.16
CA LEU A 113 21.17 -4.06 -3.63
C LEU A 113 20.79 -4.23 -2.14
N GLY A 114 21.41 -3.45 -1.26
CA GLY A 114 21.23 -3.54 0.20
C GLY A 114 19.79 -3.26 0.65
N THR A 115 19.44 -3.68 1.87
CA THR A 115 18.27 -3.19 2.65
C THR A 115 18.41 -1.71 3.06
N GLY A 116 19.17 -0.94 2.29
CA GLY A 116 19.85 0.28 2.71
C GLY A 116 19.08 1.58 2.54
N LEU A 117 17.76 1.55 2.52
CA LEU A 117 16.94 2.71 2.17
C LEU A 117 16.20 3.35 3.36
N VAL A 118 16.30 2.77 4.57
CA VAL A 118 15.57 3.25 5.77
C VAL A 118 16.51 3.38 6.98
N ALA A 119 16.27 4.39 7.81
CA ALA A 119 16.87 4.49 9.13
C ALA A 119 16.23 3.43 10.05
N LEU A 120 17.00 2.87 10.98
CA LEU A 120 16.50 1.88 11.93
C LEU A 120 16.63 2.43 13.36
N ALA A 121 15.53 2.47 14.09
CA ALA A 121 15.55 2.69 15.53
C ALA A 121 15.23 1.39 16.25
N VAL A 122 16.12 0.96 17.14
CA VAL A 122 15.95 -0.25 17.94
C VAL A 122 15.89 0.13 19.41
N LEU A 123 14.69 -0.02 19.97
CA LEU A 123 14.34 0.43 21.30
C LEU A 123 14.37 -0.77 22.27
N PRO A 124 14.92 -0.61 23.48
CA PRO A 124 14.76 -1.61 24.53
C PRO A 124 13.33 -1.55 25.09
N LEU A 125 12.73 -2.70 25.31
CA LEU A 125 11.45 -2.82 26.03
C LEU A 125 11.76 -3.26 27.45
N VAL A 126 11.64 -2.34 28.41
CA VAL A 126 12.03 -2.54 29.81
C VAL A 126 10.88 -2.07 30.71
N VAL A 127 10.53 -2.87 31.71
CA VAL A 127 9.52 -2.52 32.72
C VAL A 127 10.17 -2.64 34.09
N ASP A 128 10.12 -1.58 34.90
CA ASP A 128 10.71 -1.53 36.24
C ASP A 128 12.19 -1.98 36.33
N GLY A 129 12.93 -1.85 35.22
CA GLY A 129 14.31 -2.26 35.12
C GLY A 129 14.53 -3.70 34.65
N ASP A 130 13.47 -4.47 34.40
CA ASP A 130 13.53 -5.82 33.84
C ASP A 130 13.30 -5.82 32.31
N PRO A 131 14.19 -6.47 31.53
CA PRO A 131 14.08 -6.49 30.08
C PRO A 131 12.98 -7.44 29.62
N VAL A 132 11.98 -6.90 28.92
CA VAL A 132 10.88 -7.65 28.31
C VAL A 132 11.22 -8.06 26.86
N GLY A 133 12.00 -7.23 26.16
CA GLY A 133 12.28 -7.46 24.75
C GLY A 133 12.92 -6.28 24.04
N SER A 134 12.82 -6.25 22.72
CA SER A 134 13.30 -5.14 21.90
C SER A 134 12.35 -4.88 20.73
N LEU A 135 12.17 -3.60 20.39
CA LEU A 135 11.35 -3.13 19.29
C LEU A 135 12.22 -2.45 18.24
N ALA A 136 12.30 -3.03 17.04
CA ALA A 136 13.00 -2.47 15.89
C ALA A 136 11.99 -1.86 14.92
N LEU A 137 12.14 -0.56 14.61
CA LEU A 137 11.28 0.18 13.71
C LEU A 137 12.08 0.75 12.55
N ALA A 138 11.60 0.49 11.34
CA ALA A 138 12.09 1.11 10.12
C ALA A 138 11.47 2.49 9.94
N LEU A 139 12.31 3.48 9.64
CA LEU A 139 11.96 4.89 9.61
C LEU A 139 12.33 5.54 8.28
N ALA A 140 11.52 6.48 7.83
CA ALA A 140 11.71 7.28 6.61
C ALA A 140 12.83 8.34 6.73
N HIS A 141 13.59 8.36 7.83
CA HIS A 141 14.67 9.33 8.00
C HIS A 141 15.87 8.99 7.10
N ARG A 142 16.38 10.01 6.41
CA ARG A 142 17.54 9.89 5.49
C ARG A 142 18.89 10.16 6.17
N GLY A 143 18.88 10.54 7.46
CA GLY A 143 20.05 10.86 8.28
C GLY A 143 19.85 10.43 9.74
N ALA A 144 20.45 11.15 10.70
CA ALA A 144 20.23 10.89 12.11
C ALA A 144 18.75 11.13 12.49
N VAL A 145 18.20 10.25 13.33
CA VAL A 145 16.83 10.40 13.84
C VAL A 145 16.79 11.62 14.77
N PRO A 146 15.90 12.62 14.54
CA PRO A 146 15.79 13.79 15.39
C PRO A 146 15.50 13.42 16.84
N GLN A 147 16.09 14.15 17.80
CA GLN A 147 15.92 13.88 19.23
C GLN A 147 14.43 13.83 19.67
N ARG A 148 13.61 14.72 19.08
CA ARG A 148 12.16 14.76 19.31
C ARG A 148 11.46 13.45 18.91
N ASP A 149 11.91 12.84 17.83
CA ASP A 149 11.32 11.59 17.33
C ASP A 149 11.81 10.40 18.16
N VAL A 150 13.06 10.45 18.63
CA VAL A 150 13.60 9.48 19.60
C VAL A 150 12.78 9.48 20.89
N GLU A 151 12.54 10.66 21.49
CA GLU A 151 11.74 10.81 22.71
C GLU A 151 10.30 10.25 22.55
N LEU A 152 9.71 10.42 21.37
CA LEU A 152 8.40 9.89 21.05
C LEU A 152 8.42 8.36 20.89
N LEU A 153 9.44 7.81 20.21
CA LEU A 153 9.64 6.38 20.08
C LEU A 153 9.88 5.70 21.43
N GLU A 154 10.66 6.33 22.31
CA GLU A 154 10.86 5.88 23.69
C GLU A 154 9.53 5.83 24.45
N THR A 155 8.69 6.87 24.31
CA THR A 155 7.35 6.88 24.91
C THR A 155 6.48 5.73 24.41
N PHE A 156 6.50 5.42 23.11
CA PHE A 156 5.76 4.28 22.59
C PHE A 156 6.35 2.93 23.01
N ALA A 157 7.68 2.82 23.07
CA ALA A 157 8.37 1.65 23.54
C ALA A 157 8.03 1.35 25.00
N ASP A 158 7.96 2.37 25.86
CA ASP A 158 7.55 2.23 27.26
C ASP A 158 6.09 1.75 27.37
N VAL A 159 5.17 2.34 26.62
CA VAL A 159 3.76 1.91 26.61
C VAL A 159 3.63 0.46 26.11
N ALA A 160 4.36 0.11 25.05
CA ALA A 160 4.39 -1.23 24.51
C ALA A 160 5.01 -2.24 25.50
N ALA A 161 6.10 -1.86 26.18
CA ALA A 161 6.77 -2.68 27.18
C ALA A 161 5.85 -2.99 28.36
N HIS A 162 5.18 -1.97 28.93
CA HIS A 162 4.22 -2.17 30.02
C HIS A 162 3.02 -3.01 29.60
N ARG A 163 2.54 -2.84 28.35
CA ARG A 163 1.45 -3.66 27.84
C ARG A 163 1.89 -5.11 27.65
N LEU A 164 3.08 -5.35 27.10
CA LEU A 164 3.64 -6.69 26.94
C LEU A 164 3.88 -7.37 28.28
N ALA A 165 4.49 -6.67 29.25
CA ALA A 165 4.67 -7.19 30.60
C ALA A 165 3.33 -7.56 31.22
N HIS A 166 2.31 -6.72 31.11
CA HIS A 166 0.96 -7.06 31.58
C HIS A 166 0.38 -8.30 30.89
N LEU A 167 0.56 -8.45 29.58
CA LEU A 167 0.11 -9.63 28.84
C LEU A 167 0.89 -10.89 29.26
N LEU A 168 2.19 -10.76 29.53
CA LEU A 168 3.05 -11.84 30.00
C LEU A 168 2.80 -12.20 31.48
N ASP A 169 2.50 -11.24 32.34
CA ASP A 169 2.18 -11.46 33.75
C ASP A 169 0.82 -12.13 33.92
N HIS A 170 -0.13 -11.87 33.02
CA HIS A 170 -1.39 -12.63 32.98
C HIS A 170 -1.18 -14.09 32.57
N VAL A 171 -0.09 -14.39 31.86
CA VAL A 171 0.35 -15.76 31.56
C VAL A 171 1.12 -16.38 32.74
N HIS A 172 1.92 -15.60 33.48
CA HIS A 172 2.71 -16.08 34.64
C HIS A 172 1.92 -16.19 35.97
N ALA A 173 0.91 -15.33 36.21
CA ALA A 173 0.07 -15.38 37.41
C ALA A 173 -0.87 -16.61 37.46
N ALA A 174 -0.92 -17.38 36.37
CA ALA A 174 -1.64 -18.65 36.30
C ALA A 174 -0.82 -19.86 36.81
N ASP A 175 0.45 -19.69 37.20
CA ASP A 175 1.30 -20.82 37.63
C ASP A 175 2.33 -20.46 38.74
N PRO A 176 2.01 -20.70 40.04
CA PRO A 176 2.93 -20.45 41.15
C PRO A 176 3.57 -21.77 41.64
N ALA A 177 4.59 -22.29 40.95
CA ALA A 177 5.50 -23.28 41.53
C ALA A 177 6.82 -23.43 40.75
N SER A 178 7.81 -22.59 41.02
CA SER A 178 9.20 -22.83 40.60
C SER A 178 10.02 -23.46 41.74
N ASP A 179 10.38 -24.74 41.62
CA ASP A 179 11.76 -25.20 41.89
C ASP A 179 11.92 -26.71 41.54
N GLY A 180 12.82 -27.03 40.59
CA GLY A 180 13.21 -28.41 40.25
C GLY A 180 13.41 -28.67 38.74
N PRO A 181 14.33 -29.57 38.32
CA PRO A 181 14.97 -29.52 37.00
C PRO A 181 14.03 -29.91 35.86
N ARG A 182 14.03 -29.04 34.83
CA ARG A 182 13.18 -29.09 33.64
C ARG A 182 13.37 -30.39 32.84
N THR A 183 12.29 -31.15 32.74
CA THR A 183 12.04 -32.10 31.65
C THR A 183 10.94 -31.48 30.79
N GLU A 184 11.17 -31.40 29.47
CA GLU A 184 10.24 -30.83 28.50
C GLU A 184 8.82 -31.37 28.66
N LEU A 185 7.85 -30.48 28.93
CA LEU A 185 6.41 -30.73 28.83
C LEU A 185 5.73 -29.47 28.23
N PRO A 186 4.61 -29.63 27.48
CA PRO A 186 3.94 -28.56 26.74
C PRO A 186 3.27 -27.51 27.67
N SER A 187 2.99 -26.32 27.13
CA SER A 187 2.53 -25.13 27.86
C SER A 187 1.15 -25.23 28.56
N PRO A 188 0.90 -24.45 29.65
CA PRO A 188 -0.29 -24.56 30.52
C PRO A 188 -1.63 -24.19 29.87
N GLU A 189 -1.64 -23.39 28.79
CA GLU A 189 -2.86 -23.08 28.02
C GLU A 189 -3.47 -24.34 27.37
N SER A 190 -2.63 -25.33 27.05
CA SER A 190 -3.06 -26.62 26.53
C SER A 190 -3.87 -27.41 27.58
N GLU A 191 -3.63 -27.23 28.88
CA GLU A 191 -4.34 -27.94 29.93
C GLU A 191 -5.72 -27.36 30.26
N LEU A 192 -5.90 -26.03 30.23
CA LEU A 192 -7.20 -25.38 30.47
C LEU A 192 -8.19 -25.62 29.31
N LEU A 193 -7.71 -25.59 28.07
CA LEU A 193 -8.49 -26.00 26.88
C LEU A 193 -8.78 -27.51 26.91
N SER A 194 -7.80 -28.34 27.32
CA SER A 194 -8.01 -29.77 27.53
C SER A 194 -9.01 -30.07 28.67
N LEU A 195 -9.08 -29.26 29.73
CA LEU A 195 -9.99 -29.46 30.86
C LEU A 195 -11.45 -29.15 30.49
N ALA A 196 -11.68 -28.11 29.67
CA ALA A 196 -13.01 -27.78 29.13
C ALA A 196 -13.49 -28.83 28.11
N VAL A 197 -12.61 -29.30 27.22
CA VAL A 197 -12.92 -30.30 26.17
C VAL A 197 -13.17 -31.71 26.73
N ARG A 198 -12.53 -32.10 27.83
CA ARG A 198 -12.68 -33.44 28.45
C ARG A 198 -14.10 -33.74 29.00
N SER A 199 -14.95 -32.74 29.21
CA SER A 199 -16.27 -32.90 29.85
C SER A 199 -17.46 -33.03 28.89
N ALA A 200 -17.26 -32.86 27.56
CA ALA A 200 -18.37 -32.75 26.59
C ALA A 200 -18.39 -33.79 25.44
N GLY A 201 -17.41 -34.71 25.34
CA GLY A 201 -17.34 -35.69 24.25
C GLY A 201 -16.99 -35.10 22.88
N VAL A 202 -16.38 -33.92 22.87
CA VAL A 202 -15.87 -33.18 21.71
C VAL A 202 -14.38 -33.47 21.56
N GLY A 203 -13.89 -33.65 20.33
CA GLY A 203 -12.46 -33.76 20.03
C GLY A 203 -11.87 -32.41 19.67
N ALA A 204 -10.58 -32.22 19.92
CA ALA A 204 -9.85 -31.00 19.56
C ALA A 204 -8.73 -31.33 18.57
N PHE A 205 -8.49 -30.39 17.66
CA PHE A 205 -7.39 -30.48 16.71
C PHE A 205 -6.67 -29.16 16.58
N GLU A 206 -5.43 -29.28 16.17
CA GLU A 206 -4.57 -28.18 15.79
C GLU A 206 -3.74 -28.60 14.58
N ARG A 207 -3.58 -27.69 13.62
CA ARG A 207 -2.73 -27.87 12.45
C ARG A 207 -1.83 -26.66 12.28
N ASP A 208 -0.54 -26.92 12.30
CA ASP A 208 0.48 -25.96 11.91
C ASP A 208 0.65 -26.06 10.39
N LEU A 209 0.33 -24.96 9.69
CA LEU A 209 0.36 -24.89 8.23
C LEU A 209 1.75 -24.57 7.69
N VAL A 210 2.67 -24.16 8.57
CA VAL A 210 4.06 -23.86 8.24
C VAL A 210 4.90 -25.14 8.29
N THR A 211 4.71 -25.96 9.31
CA THR A 211 5.42 -27.24 9.48
C THR A 211 4.69 -28.42 8.85
N GLY A 212 3.38 -28.28 8.60
CA GLY A 212 2.51 -29.35 8.11
C GLY A 212 2.14 -30.38 9.18
N GLU A 213 2.45 -30.10 10.46
CA GLU A 213 2.11 -30.97 11.57
C GLU A 213 0.64 -30.80 11.98
N THR A 214 -0.04 -31.92 12.24
CA THR A 214 -1.42 -31.93 12.75
C THR A 214 -1.45 -32.73 14.05
N LEU A 215 -1.94 -32.09 15.11
CA LEU A 215 -2.09 -32.63 16.44
C LEU A 215 -3.56 -32.81 16.75
N TRP A 216 -3.92 -33.99 17.24
CA TRP A 216 -5.27 -34.34 17.66
C TRP A 216 -5.26 -34.76 19.13
N ASP A 217 -6.31 -34.42 19.86
CA ASP A 217 -6.49 -34.90 21.22
C ASP A 217 -7.06 -36.34 21.25
N ALA A 218 -7.04 -36.98 22.42
CA ALA A 218 -7.49 -38.36 22.57
C ALA A 218 -8.98 -38.59 22.26
N GLN A 219 -9.81 -37.54 22.18
CA GLN A 219 -11.21 -37.64 21.76
C GLN A 219 -11.34 -37.57 20.23
N ALA A 220 -10.58 -36.72 19.55
CA ALA A 220 -10.51 -36.66 18.09
C ALA A 220 -10.13 -38.02 17.46
N TYR A 221 -9.13 -38.72 18.03
CA TYR A 221 -8.80 -40.09 17.61
C TYR A 221 -9.98 -41.07 17.81
N ARG A 222 -10.70 -40.97 18.94
CA ARG A 222 -11.88 -41.81 19.21
C ARG A 222 -13.06 -41.51 18.29
N LEU A 223 -13.21 -40.26 17.83
CA LEU A 223 -14.26 -39.89 16.88
C LEU A 223 -14.09 -40.61 15.55
N VAL A 224 -12.84 -40.75 15.07
CA VAL A 224 -12.51 -41.48 13.84
C VAL A 224 -12.24 -42.97 14.03
N GLY A 225 -12.34 -43.49 15.25
CA GLY A 225 -12.19 -44.92 15.55
C GLY A 225 -10.74 -45.41 15.63
N LEU A 226 -9.79 -44.51 15.86
CA LEU A 226 -8.36 -44.82 16.01
C LEU A 226 -7.94 -44.82 17.50
N PRO A 227 -6.90 -45.61 17.86
CA PRO A 227 -6.32 -45.54 19.20
C PRO A 227 -5.63 -44.17 19.42
N PRO A 228 -5.60 -43.65 20.67
CA PRO A 228 -4.84 -42.45 20.99
C PRO A 228 -3.33 -42.66 20.70
N PRO A 229 -2.58 -41.59 20.41
CA PRO A 229 -1.25 -41.70 19.80
C PRO A 229 -0.25 -42.42 20.72
N GLY A 230 0.56 -43.31 20.12
CA GLY A 230 1.81 -43.79 20.70
C GLY A 230 2.97 -42.80 20.47
N ALA A 231 4.20 -43.18 20.83
CA ALA A 231 5.40 -42.32 20.90
C ALA A 231 5.82 -41.55 19.63
N THR A 232 5.08 -41.63 18.52
CA THR A 232 5.34 -40.91 17.26
C THR A 232 4.34 -39.78 16.95
N GLY A 233 3.29 -39.57 17.76
CA GLY A 233 2.55 -38.28 17.88
C GLY A 233 1.76 -37.70 16.69
N ARG A 234 1.77 -38.27 15.47
CA ARG A 234 1.20 -37.66 14.25
C ARG A 234 -0.25 -38.09 13.97
N ALA A 235 -1.14 -37.13 13.67
CA ALA A 235 -2.53 -37.38 13.24
C ALA A 235 -2.60 -38.07 11.85
N PRO A 236 -3.66 -38.85 11.56
CA PRO A 236 -3.86 -39.48 10.25
C PRO A 236 -4.16 -38.44 9.16
N ASP A 237 -3.90 -38.79 7.90
CA ASP A 237 -4.28 -37.95 6.76
C ASP A 237 -5.80 -37.92 6.61
N LEU A 238 -6.36 -36.78 6.20
CA LEU A 238 -7.79 -36.62 5.91
C LEU A 238 -8.25 -37.62 4.84
N ALA A 239 -7.39 -37.94 3.86
CA ALA A 239 -7.69 -38.91 2.81
C ALA A 239 -7.91 -40.34 3.36
N ASP A 240 -7.35 -40.66 4.52
CA ASP A 240 -7.44 -42.00 5.13
C ASP A 240 -8.71 -42.18 5.99
N VAL A 241 -9.34 -41.07 6.41
CA VAL A 241 -10.47 -41.08 7.35
C VAL A 241 -11.76 -40.54 6.75
N VAL A 242 -11.71 -39.59 5.80
CA VAL A 242 -12.90 -38.99 5.18
C VAL A 242 -13.51 -39.93 4.15
N HIS A 243 -14.83 -39.98 4.09
CA HIS A 243 -15.55 -40.77 3.08
C HIS A 243 -15.17 -40.29 1.66
N PRO A 244 -14.85 -41.20 0.72
CA PRO A 244 -14.31 -40.82 -0.60
C PRO A 244 -15.17 -39.85 -1.40
N GLU A 245 -16.51 -39.90 -1.24
CA GLU A 245 -17.43 -38.97 -1.90
C GLU A 245 -17.40 -37.55 -1.31
N ASP A 246 -17.03 -37.40 -0.03
CA ASP A 246 -17.01 -36.09 0.66
C ASP A 246 -15.61 -35.44 0.59
N LEU A 247 -14.56 -36.23 0.32
CA LEU A 247 -13.17 -35.77 0.32
C LEU A 247 -12.92 -34.58 -0.62
N PRO A 248 -13.44 -34.54 -1.87
CA PRO A 248 -13.23 -33.38 -2.75
C PRO A 248 -13.86 -32.08 -2.21
N ASP A 249 -15.07 -32.17 -1.65
CA ASP A 249 -15.80 -31.01 -1.11
C ASP A 249 -15.14 -30.50 0.18
N VAL A 250 -14.64 -31.40 1.02
CA VAL A 250 -13.87 -31.06 2.24
C VAL A 250 -12.58 -30.36 1.89
N GLN A 251 -11.83 -30.86 0.89
CA GLN A 251 -10.59 -30.23 0.44
C GLN A 251 -10.85 -28.82 -0.12
N ALA A 252 -11.89 -28.65 -0.94
CA ALA A 252 -12.27 -27.35 -1.48
C ALA A 252 -12.68 -26.37 -0.37
N ALA A 253 -13.52 -26.80 0.57
CA ALA A 253 -13.96 -25.95 1.68
C ALA A 253 -12.80 -25.54 2.62
N LEU A 254 -11.81 -26.41 2.82
CA LEU A 254 -10.60 -26.07 3.58
C LEU A 254 -9.73 -25.06 2.82
N VAL A 255 -9.56 -25.20 1.49
CA VAL A 255 -8.84 -24.21 0.67
C VAL A 255 -9.52 -22.84 0.75
N ASP A 256 -10.86 -22.79 0.67
CA ASP A 256 -11.62 -21.55 0.80
C ASP A 256 -11.48 -20.93 2.19
N ALA A 257 -11.55 -21.74 3.26
CA ALA A 257 -11.36 -21.26 4.63
C ALA A 257 -9.95 -20.67 4.84
N LEU A 258 -8.92 -21.29 4.27
CA LEU A 258 -7.54 -20.83 4.34
C LEU A 258 -7.31 -19.53 3.57
N ALA A 259 -8.00 -19.33 2.45
CA ALA A 259 -7.91 -18.11 1.65
C ALA A 259 -8.60 -16.90 2.29
N VAL A 260 -9.66 -17.14 3.08
CA VAL A 260 -10.46 -16.07 3.72
C VAL A 260 -9.95 -15.72 5.12
N GLY A 261 -9.44 -16.70 5.87
CA GLY A 261 -9.08 -16.55 7.28
C GLY A 261 -10.29 -16.50 8.23
N GLY A 262 -10.04 -16.62 9.54
CA GLY A 262 -11.09 -16.57 10.56
C GLY A 262 -11.92 -17.86 10.70
N PRO A 263 -13.13 -17.80 11.28
CA PRO A 263 -13.88 -18.99 11.65
C PRO A 263 -14.52 -19.70 10.45
N TYR A 264 -14.46 -21.03 10.43
CA TYR A 264 -15.09 -21.88 9.42
C TYR A 264 -15.82 -23.07 10.06
N ARG A 265 -16.73 -23.65 9.29
CA ARG A 265 -17.41 -24.91 9.64
C ARG A 265 -17.55 -25.81 8.42
N ILE A 266 -17.19 -27.07 8.59
CA ILE A 266 -17.35 -28.10 7.57
C ILE A 266 -17.96 -29.36 8.19
N SER A 267 -18.76 -30.06 7.40
CA SER A 267 -19.48 -31.26 7.83
C SER A 267 -19.22 -32.37 6.82
N TYR A 268 -18.70 -33.50 7.26
CA TYR A 268 -18.32 -34.60 6.38
C TYR A 268 -18.46 -35.96 7.06
N ARG A 269 -18.53 -37.01 6.24
CA ARG A 269 -18.57 -38.39 6.72
C ARG A 269 -17.15 -38.90 6.96
N VAL A 270 -16.95 -39.63 8.05
CA VAL A 270 -15.73 -40.38 8.35
C VAL A 270 -16.01 -41.87 8.32
N VAL A 271 -15.10 -42.63 7.71
CA VAL A 271 -15.12 -44.10 7.67
C VAL A 271 -14.18 -44.62 8.76
N ARG A 272 -14.73 -45.34 9.72
CA ARG A 272 -13.96 -45.94 10.81
C ARG A 272 -13.31 -47.27 10.37
N PRO A 273 -12.26 -47.74 11.07
CA PRO A 273 -11.64 -49.04 10.77
C PRO A 273 -12.59 -50.24 10.87
N ASP A 274 -13.68 -50.13 11.63
CA ASP A 274 -14.73 -51.15 11.76
C ASP A 274 -15.79 -51.10 10.62
N GLY A 275 -15.60 -50.20 9.64
CA GLY A 275 -16.49 -50.01 8.49
C GLY A 275 -17.73 -49.16 8.80
N THR A 276 -17.90 -48.67 10.03
CA THR A 276 -19.01 -47.78 10.37
C THR A 276 -18.75 -46.36 9.89
N VAL A 277 -19.82 -45.67 9.48
CA VAL A 277 -19.75 -44.28 9.02
C VAL A 277 -20.30 -43.36 10.10
N ARG A 278 -19.57 -42.29 10.40
CA ARG A 278 -20.02 -41.22 11.30
C ARG A 278 -20.06 -39.89 10.58
N GLN A 279 -21.01 -39.05 10.96
CA GLN A 279 -21.01 -37.65 10.58
C GLN A 279 -20.10 -36.90 11.56
N VAL A 280 -19.12 -36.19 11.04
CA VAL A 280 -18.25 -35.29 11.79
C VAL A 280 -18.56 -33.86 11.37
N ASP A 281 -18.76 -33.00 12.36
CA ASP A 281 -18.84 -31.56 12.17
C ASP A 281 -17.58 -30.94 12.79
N GLU A 282 -16.80 -30.27 11.95
CA GLU A 282 -15.59 -29.54 12.31
C GLU A 282 -15.90 -28.05 12.36
N ALA A 283 -15.55 -27.42 13.48
CA ALA A 283 -15.61 -25.98 13.64
C ALA A 283 -14.22 -25.49 14.03
N GLY A 284 -13.59 -24.74 13.13
CA GLY A 284 -12.22 -24.29 13.31
C GLY A 284 -12.07 -22.79 13.06
N GLU A 285 -10.91 -22.28 13.43
CA GLU A 285 -10.50 -20.92 13.14
C GLU A 285 -9.14 -20.94 12.43
N VAL A 286 -9.06 -20.22 11.32
CA VAL A 286 -7.82 -20.02 10.56
C VAL A 286 -7.14 -18.77 11.09
N MET A 287 -5.97 -18.96 11.67
CA MET A 287 -5.11 -17.91 12.20
C MET A 287 -4.16 -17.47 11.10
N LEU A 288 -4.18 -16.17 10.81
CA LEU A 288 -3.32 -15.55 9.81
C LEU A 288 -2.07 -14.95 10.45
N ASP A 289 -0.97 -14.93 9.72
CA ASP A 289 0.16 -14.09 10.06
C ASP A 289 -0.13 -12.61 9.73
N VAL A 290 0.81 -11.77 10.11
CA VAL A 290 0.84 -10.33 9.84
C VAL A 290 0.80 -9.98 8.34
N HIS A 291 1.01 -10.95 7.44
CA HIS A 291 0.93 -10.81 5.98
C HIS A 291 -0.36 -11.39 5.39
N GLN A 292 -1.37 -11.67 6.22
CA GLN A 292 -2.63 -12.31 5.83
C GLN A 292 -2.47 -13.73 5.26
N ARG A 293 -1.37 -14.43 5.59
CA ARG A 293 -1.15 -15.81 5.18
C ARG A 293 -1.59 -16.77 6.28
N PRO A 294 -2.29 -17.86 5.96
CA PRO A 294 -2.72 -18.80 6.98
C PRO A 294 -1.53 -19.58 7.54
N VAL A 295 -1.33 -19.50 8.87
CA VAL A 295 -0.20 -20.15 9.56
C VAL A 295 -0.62 -21.28 10.49
N ARG A 296 -1.86 -21.23 11.00
CA ARG A 296 -2.37 -22.26 11.93
C ARG A 296 -3.87 -22.39 11.79
N THR A 297 -4.39 -23.59 12.02
CA THR A 297 -5.82 -23.79 12.25
C THR A 297 -6.04 -24.57 13.54
N ALA A 298 -6.92 -24.09 14.41
CA ALA A 298 -7.30 -24.81 15.62
C ALA A 298 -8.83 -24.89 15.72
N GLY A 299 -9.34 -25.99 16.27
CA GLY A 299 -10.77 -26.19 16.29
C GLY A 299 -11.25 -27.42 17.02
N LEU A 300 -12.55 -27.64 16.91
CA LEU A 300 -13.29 -28.71 17.56
C LEU A 300 -13.94 -29.64 16.54
N LEU A 301 -13.94 -30.92 16.87
CA LEU A 301 -14.60 -32.00 16.15
C LEU A 301 -15.74 -32.53 17.01
N THR A 302 -16.94 -32.53 16.47
CA THR A 302 -18.09 -33.22 17.08
C THR A 302 -18.53 -34.35 16.16
N GLY A 303 -18.92 -35.48 16.73
CA GLY A 303 -19.34 -36.64 15.95
C GLY A 303 -20.69 -37.17 16.39
N ARG A 304 -21.54 -37.47 15.40
CA ARG A 304 -22.80 -38.20 15.59
C ARG A 304 -22.87 -39.41 14.68
N GLU A 305 -23.72 -40.36 15.04
CA GLU A 305 -24.02 -41.51 14.19
C GLU A 305 -24.65 -41.03 12.87
N TRP A 306 -24.12 -41.49 11.74
CA TRP A 306 -24.68 -41.14 10.45
C TRP A 306 -25.95 -41.95 10.20
N ARG A 307 -27.05 -41.26 9.86
CA ARG A 307 -28.32 -41.88 9.46
C ARG A 307 -28.67 -41.43 8.05
N PRO A 308 -29.03 -42.33 7.13
CA PRO A 308 -29.50 -41.94 5.81
C PRO A 308 -30.85 -41.22 5.93
N GLY A 309 -30.86 -39.90 5.65
CA GLY A 309 -32.08 -39.11 5.44
C GLY A 309 -32.42 -39.00 3.95
N PRO A 310 -33.65 -38.61 3.58
CA PRO A 310 -34.03 -38.45 2.17
C PRO A 310 -33.17 -37.36 1.52
N ALA A 311 -32.37 -37.75 0.53
CA ALA A 311 -31.47 -36.87 -0.21
C ALA A 311 -32.26 -35.85 -1.05
N GLY A 312 -31.91 -34.56 -0.95
CA GLY A 312 -32.29 -33.55 -1.96
C GLY A 312 -32.56 -32.12 -1.47
N GLY A 313 -32.95 -31.89 -0.20
CA GLY A 313 -33.45 -30.57 0.22
C GLY A 313 -32.41 -29.57 0.74
N LEU A 314 -31.45 -30.03 1.56
CA LEU A 314 -30.53 -29.14 2.29
C LEU A 314 -29.29 -28.73 1.47
N ALA A 315 -28.80 -29.59 0.57
CA ALA A 315 -27.68 -29.26 -0.32
C ALA A 315 -28.06 -28.19 -1.36
N ALA A 316 -29.29 -28.20 -1.86
CA ALA A 316 -29.78 -27.18 -2.79
C ALA A 316 -29.97 -25.80 -2.12
N ALA A 317 -30.43 -25.78 -0.86
CA ALA A 317 -30.57 -24.55 -0.07
C ALA A 317 -29.20 -23.96 0.36
N ALA A 318 -28.25 -24.82 0.73
CA ALA A 318 -26.87 -24.40 1.04
C ALA A 318 -26.11 -23.91 -0.21
N ALA A 319 -26.27 -24.58 -1.35
CA ALA A 319 -25.70 -24.13 -2.63
C ALA A 319 -26.33 -22.81 -3.11
N ALA A 320 -27.64 -22.60 -2.93
CA ALA A 320 -28.28 -21.33 -3.22
C ALA A 320 -27.77 -20.19 -2.32
N GLY A 321 -27.59 -20.44 -1.02
CA GLY A 321 -27.01 -19.48 -0.07
C GLY A 321 -25.56 -19.12 -0.40
N ALA A 322 -24.73 -20.11 -0.74
CA ALA A 322 -23.34 -19.90 -1.16
C ALA A 322 -23.24 -19.07 -2.45
N ARG A 323 -24.12 -19.30 -3.43
CA ARG A 323 -24.18 -18.54 -4.69
C ARG A 323 -24.62 -17.09 -4.51
N SER A 324 -25.58 -16.84 -3.63
CA SER A 324 -25.98 -15.46 -3.28
C SER A 324 -24.86 -14.71 -2.58
N THR A 325 -24.14 -15.36 -1.66
CA THR A 325 -22.96 -14.80 -0.99
C THR A 325 -21.84 -14.50 -1.98
N LEU A 326 -21.59 -15.42 -2.93
CA LEU A 326 -20.64 -15.24 -4.02
C LEU A 326 -20.98 -14.02 -4.89
N LEU A 327 -22.21 -13.91 -5.39
CA LEU A 327 -22.63 -12.77 -6.19
C LEU A 327 -22.53 -11.45 -5.40
N LEU A 328 -22.85 -11.45 -4.11
CA LEU A 328 -22.70 -10.27 -3.25
C LEU A 328 -21.22 -9.88 -3.06
N ALA A 329 -20.32 -10.85 -2.88
CA ALA A 329 -18.89 -10.61 -2.77
C ALA A 329 -18.31 -10.04 -4.07
N LEU A 330 -18.68 -10.61 -5.22
CA LEU A 330 -18.27 -10.13 -6.54
C LEU A 330 -18.83 -8.73 -6.83
N THR A 331 -20.09 -8.48 -6.49
CA THR A 331 -20.70 -7.16 -6.62
C THR A 331 -19.94 -6.13 -5.78
N ARG A 332 -19.57 -6.48 -4.53
CA ARG A 332 -18.83 -5.58 -3.65
C ARG A 332 -17.44 -5.25 -4.20
N SER A 333 -16.71 -6.25 -4.68
CA SER A 333 -15.38 -6.07 -5.27
C SER A 333 -15.46 -5.21 -6.55
N LEU A 334 -16.33 -5.58 -7.50
CA LEU A 334 -16.54 -4.84 -8.75
C LEU A 334 -17.14 -3.45 -8.55
N SER A 335 -17.86 -3.20 -7.45
CA SER A 335 -18.40 -1.88 -7.14
C SER A 335 -17.32 -0.91 -6.65
N ARG A 336 -16.24 -1.42 -6.03
CA ARG A 336 -15.11 -0.60 -5.58
C ARG A 336 -14.13 -0.27 -6.70
N ALA A 337 -14.08 -1.08 -7.75
CA ALA A 337 -13.22 -0.84 -8.89
C ALA A 337 -13.64 0.43 -9.66
N VAL A 338 -12.68 1.35 -9.81
CA VAL A 338 -12.81 2.63 -10.49
C VAL A 338 -12.18 2.56 -11.88
N THR A 339 -11.07 1.84 -12.05
CA THR A 339 -10.34 1.72 -13.34
C THR A 339 -10.54 0.36 -14.00
N VAL A 340 -10.33 0.26 -15.32
CA VAL A 340 -10.45 -1.02 -16.05
C VAL A 340 -9.43 -2.04 -15.51
N ARG A 341 -8.27 -1.55 -15.06
CA ARG A 341 -7.24 -2.35 -14.38
C ARG A 341 -7.77 -2.98 -13.11
N GLU A 342 -8.43 -2.22 -12.24
CA GLU A 342 -9.01 -2.73 -11.00
C GLU A 342 -10.14 -3.72 -11.24
N VAL A 343 -10.98 -3.48 -12.27
CA VAL A 343 -12.02 -4.44 -12.68
C VAL A 343 -11.38 -5.76 -13.11
N THR A 344 -10.28 -5.70 -13.86
CA THR A 344 -9.55 -6.89 -14.33
C THR A 344 -8.85 -7.63 -13.18
N ALA A 345 -8.27 -6.89 -12.23
CA ALA A 345 -7.68 -7.47 -11.01
C ALA A 345 -8.74 -8.15 -10.15
N ALA A 346 -9.88 -7.48 -9.90
CA ALA A 346 -11.02 -8.06 -9.19
C ALA A 346 -11.53 -9.36 -9.84
N LEU A 347 -11.55 -9.42 -11.18
CA LEU A 347 -11.89 -10.64 -11.90
C LEU A 347 -10.87 -11.77 -11.70
N THR A 348 -9.58 -11.44 -11.69
CA THR A 348 -8.50 -12.43 -11.61
C THR A 348 -8.29 -12.94 -10.18
N ASP A 349 -8.38 -12.04 -9.21
CA ASP A 349 -7.99 -12.32 -7.82
C ASP A 349 -9.18 -12.74 -6.96
N VAL A 350 -10.39 -12.28 -7.30
CA VAL A 350 -11.61 -12.57 -6.54
C VAL A 350 -12.57 -13.44 -7.34
N ALA A 351 -12.88 -13.08 -8.59
CA ALA A 351 -13.88 -13.83 -9.36
C ALA A 351 -13.39 -15.20 -9.83
N ARG A 352 -12.15 -15.29 -10.32
CA ARG A 352 -11.59 -16.56 -10.82
C ARG A 352 -11.59 -17.66 -9.75
N PRO A 353 -11.02 -17.47 -8.54
CA PRO A 353 -11.04 -18.51 -7.51
C PRO A 353 -12.46 -18.85 -7.06
N ALA A 354 -13.29 -17.83 -6.84
CA ALA A 354 -14.62 -18.01 -6.28
C ALA A 354 -15.62 -18.65 -7.27
N LEU A 355 -15.34 -18.60 -8.57
CA LEU A 355 -16.07 -19.33 -9.61
C LEU A 355 -15.51 -20.74 -9.89
N GLY A 356 -14.38 -21.10 -9.28
CA GLY A 356 -13.63 -22.32 -9.58
C GLY A 356 -13.07 -22.33 -11.01
N ALA A 357 -12.77 -21.15 -11.57
CA ALA A 357 -12.31 -21.00 -12.94
C ALA A 357 -10.81 -21.27 -13.06
N ALA A 358 -10.40 -21.97 -14.11
CA ALA A 358 -9.01 -22.15 -14.50
C ALA A 358 -8.43 -20.88 -15.14
N GLY A 359 -9.27 -20.12 -15.85
CA GLY A 359 -8.88 -18.87 -16.49
C GLY A 359 -10.06 -17.93 -16.72
N VAL A 360 -9.77 -16.64 -16.76
CA VAL A 360 -10.72 -15.57 -17.09
C VAL A 360 -10.03 -14.63 -18.06
N VAL A 361 -10.72 -14.28 -19.16
CA VAL A 361 -10.25 -13.33 -20.16
C VAL A 361 -11.31 -12.27 -20.37
N LEU A 362 -10.89 -11.00 -20.32
CA LEU A 362 -11.75 -9.84 -20.50
C LEU A 362 -11.31 -9.06 -21.73
N ASP A 363 -12.26 -8.85 -22.63
CA ASP A 363 -12.06 -8.03 -23.82
C ASP A 363 -13.02 -6.85 -23.82
N LEU A 364 -12.52 -5.69 -24.24
CA LEU A 364 -13.31 -4.50 -24.49
C LEU A 364 -13.76 -4.47 -25.94
N VAL A 365 -14.93 -3.87 -26.19
CA VAL A 365 -15.35 -3.54 -27.55
C VAL A 365 -14.94 -2.11 -27.87
N ASP A 366 -14.00 -1.95 -28.80
CA ASP A 366 -13.60 -0.65 -29.32
C ASP A 366 -13.78 -0.58 -30.84
N GLU A 367 -14.52 0.42 -31.32
CA GLU A 367 -14.90 0.56 -32.74
C GLU A 367 -15.47 -0.73 -33.41
N GLY A 368 -16.19 -1.54 -32.64
CA GLY A 368 -16.75 -2.81 -33.12
C GLY A 368 -15.75 -3.97 -33.19
N ARG A 369 -14.53 -3.79 -32.67
CA ARG A 369 -13.50 -4.82 -32.54
C ARG A 369 -13.27 -5.17 -31.08
N LEU A 370 -12.95 -6.43 -30.80
CA LEU A 370 -12.50 -6.85 -29.49
C LEU A 370 -11.04 -6.46 -29.30
N THR A 371 -10.77 -5.68 -28.26
CA THR A 371 -9.44 -5.34 -27.80
C THR A 371 -9.22 -6.03 -26.44
N PRO A 372 -8.26 -6.95 -26.34
CA PRO A 372 -7.97 -7.57 -25.06
C PRO A 372 -7.43 -6.53 -24.08
N VAL A 373 -7.96 -6.52 -22.86
CA VAL A 373 -7.54 -5.60 -21.79
C VAL A 373 -6.15 -5.94 -21.24
N SER A 374 -5.68 -7.16 -21.52
CA SER A 374 -4.59 -7.82 -20.80
C SER A 374 -3.23 -8.07 -21.51
N PRO A 375 -2.85 -7.50 -22.68
CA PRO A 375 -1.50 -7.76 -23.23
C PRO A 375 -0.34 -7.23 -22.36
N ALA A 376 -0.58 -6.27 -21.45
CA ALA A 376 0.47 -5.62 -20.64
C ALA A 376 0.49 -6.04 -19.16
N LEU A 377 -0.61 -6.58 -18.62
CA LEU A 377 -0.76 -6.87 -17.18
C LEU A 377 -0.23 -8.27 -16.79
N PHE A 378 -0.19 -9.21 -17.73
CA PHE A 378 0.39 -10.54 -17.49
C PHE A 378 1.81 -10.60 -18.08
N GLY A 379 2.81 -10.39 -17.22
CA GLY A 379 4.20 -10.75 -17.52
C GLY A 379 4.43 -12.26 -17.43
N GLY A 380 5.41 -12.79 -18.18
CA GLY A 380 5.89 -14.16 -18.02
C GLY A 380 5.06 -15.26 -18.71
N PRO A 381 5.13 -16.53 -18.23
CA PRO A 381 4.63 -17.72 -18.93
C PRO A 381 3.12 -17.74 -19.22
N HIS A 382 2.31 -16.91 -18.55
CA HIS A 382 0.86 -16.82 -18.74
C HIS A 382 0.44 -16.08 -20.02
N ARG A 383 1.32 -15.28 -20.64
CA ARG A 383 1.03 -14.54 -21.87
C ARG A 383 0.79 -15.46 -23.08
N ALA A 384 1.53 -16.57 -23.17
CA ALA A 384 1.37 -17.55 -24.23
C ALA A 384 0.10 -18.41 -24.08
N GLU A 385 -0.43 -18.51 -22.86
CA GLU A 385 -1.68 -19.20 -22.54
C GLU A 385 -2.89 -18.31 -22.82
N LEU A 386 -2.81 -17.02 -22.46
CA LEU A 386 -3.80 -15.99 -22.79
C LEU A 386 -4.00 -15.82 -24.30
N ASN A 387 -2.90 -15.72 -25.08
CA ASN A 387 -3.00 -15.64 -26.54
C ASN A 387 -3.65 -16.89 -27.14
N ARG A 388 -3.33 -18.08 -26.62
CA ARG A 388 -3.95 -19.35 -27.05
C ARG A 388 -5.44 -19.40 -26.75
N LEU A 389 -5.86 -18.94 -25.56
CA LEU A 389 -7.26 -18.87 -25.17
C LEU A 389 -8.04 -17.86 -26.03
N HIS A 390 -7.42 -16.73 -26.38
CA HIS A 390 -8.01 -15.71 -27.24
C HIS A 390 -8.16 -16.19 -28.69
N ASP A 391 -7.14 -16.88 -29.24
CA ASP A 391 -7.21 -17.51 -30.58
C ASP A 391 -8.29 -18.61 -30.65
N LEU A 392 -8.43 -19.42 -29.59
CA LEU A 392 -9.51 -20.42 -29.44
C LEU A 392 -10.90 -19.78 -29.34
N ALA A 393 -10.97 -18.59 -28.75
CA ALA A 393 -12.22 -17.91 -28.46
C ALA A 393 -12.64 -16.91 -29.54
N GLY A 394 -11.76 -16.49 -30.46
CA GLY A 394 -12.04 -15.47 -31.47
C GLY A 394 -13.34 -15.70 -32.25
N GLY A 395 -13.55 -16.90 -32.79
CA GLY A 395 -14.78 -17.23 -33.53
C GLY A 395 -16.04 -17.30 -32.65
N VAL A 396 -15.90 -17.65 -31.37
CA VAL A 396 -17.00 -17.73 -30.40
C VAL A 396 -17.36 -16.35 -29.87
N MET A 397 -16.36 -15.48 -29.66
CA MET A 397 -16.52 -14.12 -29.15
C MET A 397 -17.07 -13.19 -30.22
N GLU A 398 -16.68 -13.34 -31.50
CA GLU A 398 -17.34 -12.67 -32.63
C GLU A 398 -18.84 -13.06 -32.74
N HIS A 399 -19.17 -14.32 -32.47
CA HIS A 399 -20.57 -14.76 -32.46
C HIS A 399 -21.37 -14.10 -31.32
N VAL A 400 -20.76 -13.95 -30.15
CA VAL A 400 -21.35 -13.27 -28.99
C VAL A 400 -21.47 -11.76 -29.22
N LEU A 401 -20.53 -11.13 -29.93
CA LEU A 401 -20.65 -9.74 -30.40
C LEU A 401 -21.87 -9.55 -31.32
N ALA A 402 -22.12 -10.49 -32.23
CA ALA A 402 -23.21 -10.37 -33.18
C ALA A 402 -24.60 -10.58 -32.55
N ARG A 403 -24.70 -11.39 -31.49
CA ARG A 403 -25.99 -11.83 -30.92
C ARG A 403 -26.28 -11.37 -29.50
N ALA A 404 -25.27 -10.89 -28.77
CA ALA A 404 -25.38 -10.50 -27.36
C ALA A 404 -26.02 -11.56 -26.45
N THR A 405 -25.81 -12.84 -26.75
CA THR A 405 -26.31 -13.98 -25.95
C THR A 405 -25.17 -14.76 -25.31
N PRO A 406 -25.25 -15.12 -24.01
CA PRO A 406 -24.27 -16.00 -23.37
C PRO A 406 -24.13 -17.35 -24.07
N LEU A 407 -22.90 -17.83 -24.21
CA LEU A 407 -22.58 -19.16 -24.73
C LEU A 407 -21.93 -20.01 -23.63
N PHE A 408 -22.26 -21.30 -23.63
CA PHE A 408 -21.77 -22.27 -22.66
C PHE A 408 -21.32 -23.51 -23.43
N SER A 409 -20.19 -24.08 -23.04
CA SER A 409 -19.72 -25.34 -23.60
C SER A 409 -20.65 -26.48 -23.21
N GLU A 410 -20.99 -27.35 -24.16
CA GLU A 410 -21.73 -28.58 -23.88
C GLU A 410 -20.75 -29.75 -23.64
N PRO A 411 -21.02 -30.64 -22.67
CA PRO A 411 -20.21 -31.84 -22.45
C PRO A 411 -20.11 -32.69 -23.73
N GLY A 412 -18.89 -32.96 -24.20
CA GLY A 412 -18.68 -33.74 -25.43
C GLY A 412 -18.91 -33.00 -26.75
N GLY A 413 -19.09 -31.67 -26.73
CA GLY A 413 -19.26 -30.85 -27.94
C GLY A 413 -17.99 -30.68 -28.79
N PRO A 414 -18.13 -30.19 -30.05
CA PRO A 414 -16.99 -29.96 -30.94
C PRO A 414 -16.07 -28.85 -30.41
N GLY A 415 -14.75 -29.08 -30.41
CA GLY A 415 -13.73 -28.16 -29.87
C GLY A 415 -12.61 -28.81 -29.04
N ARG A 416 -12.62 -30.14 -28.87
CA ARG A 416 -11.62 -30.93 -28.12
C ARG A 416 -10.28 -31.11 -28.88
N GLY A 417 -9.63 -30.01 -29.25
CA GLY A 417 -8.24 -30.05 -29.70
C GLY A 417 -7.26 -30.23 -28.53
N PRO A 418 -6.02 -30.71 -28.76
CA PRO A 418 -4.98 -30.70 -27.72
C PRO A 418 -4.76 -29.27 -27.21
N GLY A 419 -5.00 -29.03 -25.92
CA GLY A 419 -4.84 -27.72 -25.28
C GLY A 419 -6.11 -26.86 -25.16
N ALA A 420 -7.28 -27.35 -25.60
CA ALA A 420 -8.55 -26.67 -25.36
C ALA A 420 -9.03 -26.88 -23.91
N PRO A 421 -9.70 -25.89 -23.28
CA PRO A 421 -10.22 -26.01 -21.92
C PRO A 421 -11.33 -27.08 -21.83
N ALA A 422 -11.43 -27.76 -20.69
CA ALA A 422 -12.37 -28.87 -20.48
C ALA A 422 -13.84 -28.41 -20.45
N ALA A 423 -14.08 -27.19 -19.98
CA ALA A 423 -15.35 -26.48 -20.14
C ALA A 423 -15.10 -24.96 -20.19
N TRP A 424 -16.05 -24.21 -20.75
CA TRP A 424 -15.95 -22.76 -20.89
C TRP A 424 -17.32 -22.08 -21.02
N THR A 425 -17.36 -20.78 -20.72
CA THR A 425 -18.49 -19.91 -21.02
C THR A 425 -18.00 -18.56 -21.55
N VAL A 426 -18.73 -18.01 -22.51
CA VAL A 426 -18.50 -16.67 -23.06
C VAL A 426 -19.73 -15.81 -22.76
N LEU A 427 -19.49 -14.71 -22.05
CA LEU A 427 -20.52 -13.82 -21.54
C LEU A 427 -20.45 -12.48 -22.27
N PRO A 428 -21.51 -12.06 -22.99
CA PRO A 428 -21.59 -10.70 -23.53
C PRO A 428 -21.70 -9.71 -22.37
N LEU A 429 -20.87 -8.67 -22.41
CA LEU A 429 -20.95 -7.59 -21.44
C LEU A 429 -21.73 -6.45 -22.06
N VAL A 430 -23.02 -6.39 -21.73
CA VAL A 430 -23.94 -5.37 -22.25
C VAL A 430 -24.36 -4.45 -21.10
N ALA A 431 -24.05 -3.17 -21.25
CA ALA A 431 -24.45 -2.12 -20.32
C ALA A 431 -25.12 -1.00 -21.11
N SER A 432 -26.18 -0.41 -20.55
CA SER A 432 -26.91 0.71 -21.17
C SER A 432 -27.37 0.45 -22.63
N GLY A 433 -27.65 -0.82 -22.98
CA GLY A 433 -28.05 -1.23 -24.34
C GLY A 433 -26.90 -1.31 -25.36
N ARG A 434 -25.66 -1.06 -24.96
CA ARG A 434 -24.44 -1.23 -25.77
C ARG A 434 -23.61 -2.39 -25.26
N GLN A 435 -23.05 -3.17 -26.18
CA GLN A 435 -22.04 -4.16 -25.82
C GLN A 435 -20.71 -3.44 -25.57
N VAL A 436 -20.24 -3.51 -24.33
CA VAL A 436 -19.00 -2.86 -23.86
C VAL A 436 -17.82 -3.83 -23.87
N GLY A 437 -18.08 -5.13 -23.90
CA GLY A 437 -17.05 -6.16 -23.85
C GLY A 437 -17.56 -7.59 -24.00
N SER A 438 -16.66 -8.54 -23.74
CA SER A 438 -16.94 -9.96 -23.60
C SER A 438 -16.05 -10.55 -22.51
N CYS A 439 -16.57 -11.51 -21.76
CA CYS A 439 -15.83 -12.23 -20.72
C CYS A 439 -15.83 -13.74 -21.03
N LEU A 440 -14.66 -14.33 -21.21
CA LEU A 440 -14.47 -15.76 -21.33
C LEU A 440 -14.03 -16.32 -19.99
N ILE A 441 -14.68 -17.39 -19.53
CA ILE A 441 -14.31 -18.13 -18.32
C ILE A 441 -14.06 -19.58 -18.72
N THR A 442 -12.93 -20.13 -18.30
CA THR A 442 -12.54 -21.51 -18.59
C THR A 442 -12.40 -22.34 -17.33
N PHE A 443 -12.57 -23.65 -17.45
CA PHE A 443 -12.51 -24.60 -16.34
C PHE A 443 -11.55 -25.75 -16.69
N ALA A 444 -10.84 -26.23 -15.66
CA ALA A 444 -9.87 -27.33 -15.79
C ALA A 444 -10.55 -28.70 -15.91
N THR A 445 -11.80 -28.81 -15.47
CA THR A 445 -12.60 -30.04 -15.48
C THR A 445 -13.85 -29.88 -16.35
N GLU A 446 -14.41 -31.00 -16.81
CA GLU A 446 -15.68 -30.98 -17.53
C GLU A 446 -16.79 -30.50 -16.59
N ARG A 447 -17.64 -29.61 -17.12
CA ARG A 447 -18.73 -29.00 -16.37
C ARG A 447 -19.99 -28.94 -17.23
N SER A 448 -21.12 -29.30 -16.64
CA SER A 448 -22.44 -29.00 -17.21
C SER A 448 -23.00 -27.74 -16.55
N PHE A 449 -23.64 -26.88 -17.33
CA PHE A 449 -24.20 -25.61 -16.85
C PHE A 449 -25.72 -25.73 -16.70
N SER A 450 -26.18 -25.82 -15.44
CA SER A 450 -27.60 -25.84 -15.12
C SER A 450 -28.29 -24.52 -15.48
N ARG A 451 -29.63 -24.50 -15.50
CA ARG A 451 -30.39 -23.26 -15.73
C ARG A 451 -30.08 -22.18 -14.68
N GLU A 452 -29.82 -22.60 -13.46
CA GLU A 452 -29.43 -21.73 -12.35
C GLU A 452 -28.03 -21.16 -12.55
N ASP A 453 -27.06 -21.99 -12.97
CA ASP A 453 -25.71 -21.52 -13.30
C ASP A 453 -25.75 -20.49 -14.43
N ARG A 454 -26.51 -20.76 -15.50
CA ARG A 454 -26.67 -19.83 -16.62
C ARG A 454 -27.28 -18.50 -16.17
N THR A 455 -28.21 -18.53 -15.23
CA THR A 455 -28.82 -17.32 -14.65
C THR A 455 -27.80 -16.54 -13.80
N MET A 456 -27.01 -17.25 -12.98
CA MET A 456 -25.95 -16.64 -12.17
C MET A 456 -24.87 -15.99 -13.03
N TYR A 457 -24.35 -16.68 -14.05
CA TYR A 457 -23.35 -16.14 -14.96
C TYR A 457 -23.89 -14.95 -15.76
N SER A 458 -25.18 -14.96 -16.12
CA SER A 458 -25.81 -13.81 -16.77
C SER A 458 -25.94 -12.61 -15.83
N ALA A 459 -26.29 -12.83 -14.56
CA ALA A 459 -26.33 -11.78 -13.55
C ALA A 459 -24.93 -11.19 -13.29
N PHE A 460 -23.93 -12.07 -13.19
CA PHE A 460 -22.52 -11.68 -13.09
C PHE A 460 -22.07 -10.87 -14.30
N ALA A 461 -22.42 -11.28 -15.52
CA ALA A 461 -22.11 -10.54 -16.75
C ALA A 461 -22.70 -9.13 -16.73
N GLY A 462 -23.92 -8.95 -16.22
CA GLY A 462 -24.55 -7.64 -16.09
C GLY A 462 -23.82 -6.72 -15.10
N ILE A 463 -23.42 -7.25 -13.93
CA ILE A 463 -22.65 -6.50 -12.92
C ILE A 463 -21.28 -6.12 -13.49
N LEU A 464 -20.61 -7.08 -14.12
CA LEU A 464 -19.31 -6.86 -14.75
C LEU A 464 -19.40 -5.83 -15.89
N ALA A 465 -20.44 -5.89 -16.73
CA ALA A 465 -20.64 -4.93 -17.80
C ALA A 465 -20.82 -3.51 -17.27
N GLN A 466 -21.63 -3.32 -16.23
CA GLN A 466 -21.84 -2.02 -15.58
C GLN A 466 -20.55 -1.47 -14.98
N SER A 467 -19.82 -2.29 -14.22
CA SER A 467 -18.53 -1.88 -13.65
C SER A 467 -17.50 -1.56 -14.72
N LEU A 468 -17.44 -2.34 -15.79
CA LEU A 468 -16.52 -2.12 -16.91
C LEU A 468 -16.87 -0.87 -17.72
N GLU A 469 -18.15 -0.59 -17.96
CA GLU A 469 -18.60 0.65 -18.62
C GLU A 469 -18.21 1.88 -17.79
N ARG A 470 -18.50 1.86 -16.48
CA ARG A 470 -18.11 2.92 -15.55
C ARG A 470 -16.60 3.13 -15.55
N ALA A 471 -15.85 2.04 -15.44
CA ALA A 471 -14.40 2.08 -15.38
C ALA A 471 -13.76 2.59 -16.67
N ARG A 472 -14.27 2.17 -17.83
CA ARG A 472 -13.81 2.68 -19.12
C ARG A 472 -14.10 4.16 -19.30
N LEU A 473 -15.30 4.61 -18.92
CA LEU A 473 -15.63 6.03 -18.96
C LEU A 473 -14.67 6.80 -18.07
N TYR A 474 -14.39 6.29 -16.87
CA TYR A 474 -13.43 6.90 -15.96
C TYR A 474 -12.04 7.02 -16.60
N ASP A 475 -11.50 5.93 -17.15
CA ASP A 475 -10.17 5.91 -17.76
C ASP A 475 -10.09 6.88 -18.96
N VAL A 476 -11.09 6.90 -19.86
CA VAL A 476 -11.14 7.83 -21.01
C VAL A 476 -11.21 9.29 -20.57
N HIS A 477 -12.03 9.59 -19.56
CA HIS A 477 -12.12 10.95 -19.02
C HIS A 477 -10.80 11.38 -18.36
N HIS A 478 -10.17 10.50 -17.60
CA HIS A 478 -8.91 10.75 -16.91
C HIS A 478 -7.73 10.92 -17.90
N GLU A 479 -7.67 10.10 -18.97
CA GLU A 479 -6.67 10.24 -20.03
C GLU A 479 -6.76 11.60 -20.73
N ARG A 480 -7.98 12.04 -21.10
CA ARG A 480 -8.20 13.34 -21.75
C ARG A 480 -7.85 14.52 -20.85
N ALA A 481 -8.22 14.43 -19.57
CA ALA A 481 -7.84 15.40 -18.53
C ALA A 481 -6.31 15.54 -18.45
N SER A 482 -5.61 14.41 -18.35
CA SER A 482 -4.14 14.37 -18.29
C SER A 482 -3.49 14.90 -19.58
N GLU A 483 -4.05 14.63 -20.75
CA GLU A 483 -3.56 15.14 -22.03
C GLU A 483 -3.71 16.66 -22.15
N LEU A 484 -4.87 17.20 -21.76
CA LEU A 484 -5.10 18.65 -21.74
C LEU A 484 -4.08 19.34 -20.81
N GLN A 485 -3.91 18.81 -19.60
CA GLN A 485 -2.96 19.33 -18.61
C GLN A 485 -1.52 19.30 -19.13
N ARG A 486 -1.09 18.17 -19.73
CA ARG A 486 0.24 18.07 -20.38
C ARG A 486 0.40 19.04 -21.54
N ALA A 487 -0.66 19.36 -22.27
CA ALA A 487 -0.62 20.37 -23.32
C ALA A 487 -0.51 21.81 -22.78
N MET A 488 -0.99 22.06 -21.56
CA MET A 488 -0.96 23.35 -20.87
C MET A 488 0.34 23.60 -20.09
N LEU A 489 1.28 22.66 -20.02
CA LEU A 489 2.59 22.81 -19.40
C LEU A 489 3.73 22.87 -20.44
N PRO A 490 4.93 23.39 -20.10
CA PRO A 490 6.08 23.33 -21.00
C PRO A 490 6.44 21.88 -21.33
N ARG A 491 6.55 21.54 -22.63
CA ARG A 491 6.98 20.19 -23.06
C ARG A 491 8.45 19.89 -22.73
N SER A 492 9.26 20.94 -22.68
CA SER A 492 10.68 20.88 -22.38
C SER A 492 11.15 22.24 -21.90
N LEU A 493 12.08 22.28 -20.95
CA LEU A 493 12.73 23.51 -20.53
C LEU A 493 13.76 23.96 -21.58
N PRO A 494 13.93 25.27 -21.82
CA PRO A 494 14.96 25.78 -22.72
C PRO A 494 16.37 25.53 -22.19
N VAL A 495 17.33 25.27 -23.08
CA VAL A 495 18.77 25.18 -22.73
C VAL A 495 19.36 26.58 -22.54
N LEU A 496 19.65 26.96 -21.30
CA LEU A 496 20.08 28.31 -20.94
C LEU A 496 21.60 28.39 -20.73
N PRO A 497 22.30 29.41 -21.26
CA PRO A 497 23.71 29.62 -20.94
C PRO A 497 23.90 29.81 -19.43
N ARG A 498 24.92 29.14 -18.86
CA ARG A 498 25.30 29.25 -17.44
C ARG A 498 24.26 28.72 -16.43
N ILE A 499 23.19 28.09 -16.90
CA ILE A 499 22.12 27.55 -16.06
C ILE A 499 21.87 26.09 -16.41
N VAL A 500 21.77 25.23 -15.40
CA VAL A 500 21.17 23.89 -15.51
C VAL A 500 19.79 23.95 -14.87
N SER A 501 18.77 23.41 -15.51
CA SER A 501 17.40 23.44 -14.98
C SER A 501 16.71 22.11 -15.16
N THR A 502 15.82 21.76 -14.22
CA THR A 502 14.91 20.63 -14.32
C THR A 502 13.61 20.93 -13.60
N ALA A 503 12.53 20.25 -13.97
CA ALA A 503 11.23 20.39 -13.34
C ALA A 503 10.60 19.01 -13.08
N ARG A 504 9.72 18.94 -12.08
CA ARG A 504 8.80 17.82 -11.91
C ARG A 504 7.39 18.35 -11.80
N TYR A 505 6.48 17.59 -12.37
CA TYR A 505 5.05 17.82 -12.24
C TYR A 505 4.38 16.49 -11.94
N LEU A 506 3.71 16.39 -10.80
CA LEU A 506 2.95 15.23 -10.40
C LEU A 506 1.48 15.67 -10.27
N PRO A 507 0.57 15.15 -11.11
CA PRO A 507 -0.83 15.45 -10.94
C PRO A 507 -1.38 14.79 -9.67
N SER A 508 -2.43 15.39 -9.11
CA SER A 508 -3.23 14.77 -8.05
C SER A 508 -3.79 13.43 -8.52
N THR A 509 -4.02 12.49 -7.58
CA THR A 509 -4.56 11.15 -7.90
C THR A 509 -6.01 10.99 -7.47
N GLU A 510 -6.62 12.02 -6.89
CA GLU A 510 -7.98 11.97 -6.37
C GLU A 510 -9.00 12.28 -7.49
N GLY A 511 -9.48 11.24 -8.18
CA GLY A 511 -10.59 11.37 -9.14
C GLY A 511 -10.21 11.91 -10.53
N MET A 512 -11.17 12.59 -11.19
CA MET A 512 -11.01 13.19 -12.52
C MET A 512 -10.53 14.65 -12.46
N GLN A 513 -9.69 14.97 -11.49
CA GLN A 513 -9.24 16.33 -11.25
C GLN A 513 -8.14 16.71 -12.27
N ILE A 514 -8.18 17.95 -12.75
CA ILE A 514 -7.18 18.51 -13.67
C ILE A 514 -6.47 19.61 -12.91
N GLY A 515 -5.15 19.58 -12.94
CA GLY A 515 -4.39 20.40 -12.04
C GLY A 515 -4.43 21.91 -12.27
N GLY A 516 -4.32 22.63 -11.15
CA GLY A 516 -4.24 24.10 -11.08
C GLY A 516 -2.80 24.61 -11.16
N ASP A 517 -1.83 23.77 -10.79
CA ASP A 517 -0.40 24.08 -10.79
C ASP A 517 0.16 24.32 -12.19
N TRP A 518 1.05 25.32 -12.32
CA TRP A 518 1.86 25.53 -13.52
C TRP A 518 3.25 26.06 -13.21
N TYR A 519 4.15 25.88 -14.18
CA TYR A 519 5.46 26.50 -14.17
C TYR A 519 5.88 26.90 -15.58
N ASP A 520 6.80 27.86 -15.68
CA ASP A 520 7.46 28.20 -16.94
C ASP A 520 8.90 28.66 -16.73
N LEU A 521 9.73 28.45 -17.75
CA LEU A 521 11.12 28.90 -17.78
C LEU A 521 11.37 29.61 -19.11
N LEU A 522 11.59 30.92 -19.02
CA LEU A 522 11.51 31.84 -20.14
C LEU A 522 12.88 32.38 -20.51
N ARG A 523 13.16 32.44 -21.81
CA ARG A 523 14.24 33.29 -22.35
C ARG A 523 13.70 34.70 -22.49
N LEU A 524 14.26 35.62 -21.72
CA LEU A 524 13.87 37.02 -21.77
C LEU A 524 14.88 37.81 -22.64
N PRO A 525 14.56 39.06 -23.03
CA PRO A 525 15.51 39.96 -23.66
C PRO A 525 16.81 40.11 -22.84
N ASP A 526 17.87 40.55 -23.51
CA ASP A 526 19.19 40.82 -22.91
C ASP A 526 19.89 39.61 -22.25
N GLY A 527 19.42 38.39 -22.54
CA GLY A 527 19.98 37.15 -21.99
C GLY A 527 19.52 36.84 -20.57
N LEU A 528 18.49 37.55 -20.08
CA LEU A 528 17.85 37.29 -18.80
C LEU A 528 17.01 36.00 -18.86
N VAL A 529 16.76 35.43 -17.69
CA VAL A 529 15.99 34.19 -17.50
C VAL A 529 14.80 34.48 -16.60
N GLY A 530 13.59 34.18 -17.08
CA GLY A 530 12.37 34.25 -16.28
C GLY A 530 12.02 32.88 -15.72
N LEU A 531 11.73 32.79 -14.43
CA LEU A 531 11.20 31.60 -13.76
C LEU A 531 9.83 31.93 -13.19
N VAL A 532 8.83 31.15 -13.57
CA VAL A 532 7.44 31.29 -13.12
C VAL A 532 7.02 29.97 -12.49
N ILE A 533 6.34 30.05 -11.35
CA ILE A 533 5.56 28.95 -10.79
C ILE A 533 4.30 29.52 -10.14
N GLY A 534 3.21 28.77 -10.18
CA GLY A 534 1.98 29.18 -9.53
C GLY A 534 1.00 28.04 -9.41
N ASP A 535 -0.05 28.31 -8.65
CA ASP A 535 -1.15 27.39 -8.36
C ASP A 535 -2.47 28.16 -8.40
N VAL A 536 -3.45 27.62 -9.12
CA VAL A 536 -4.82 28.15 -9.17
C VAL A 536 -5.66 27.35 -8.18
N GLN A 537 -6.42 28.06 -7.35
CA GLN A 537 -7.30 27.40 -6.37
C GLN A 537 -8.19 26.35 -7.03
N GLY A 538 -8.03 25.10 -6.59
CA GLY A 538 -8.83 23.98 -7.03
C GLY A 538 -8.30 23.31 -8.30
N HIS A 539 -8.81 22.12 -8.55
CA HIS A 539 -8.24 21.16 -9.52
C HIS A 539 -9.32 20.67 -10.49
N ASN A 540 -10.04 21.60 -11.11
CA ASN A 540 -11.14 21.31 -12.05
C ASN A 540 -10.92 21.99 -13.41
N ALA A 541 -11.79 21.70 -14.38
CA ALA A 541 -11.65 22.24 -15.73
C ALA A 541 -11.67 23.79 -15.80
N GLU A 542 -12.37 24.47 -14.89
CA GLU A 542 -12.36 25.94 -14.79
C GLU A 542 -11.00 26.44 -14.30
N ALA A 543 -10.46 25.85 -13.22
CA ALA A 543 -9.14 26.16 -12.69
C ALA A 543 -8.04 25.97 -13.73
N THR A 544 -8.10 24.88 -14.50
CA THR A 544 -7.16 24.64 -15.61
C THR A 544 -7.28 25.68 -16.72
N ALA A 545 -8.50 26.12 -17.05
CA ALA A 545 -8.70 27.16 -18.05
C ALA A 545 -8.13 28.51 -17.58
N VAL A 546 -8.32 28.86 -16.29
CA VAL A 546 -7.72 30.03 -15.66
C VAL A 546 -6.19 29.91 -15.67
N MET A 547 -5.63 28.78 -15.25
CA MET A 547 -4.19 28.51 -15.27
C MET A 547 -3.58 28.75 -16.65
N GLY A 548 -4.20 28.21 -17.71
CA GLY A 548 -3.72 28.40 -19.09
C GLY A 548 -3.71 29.88 -19.53
N GLN A 549 -4.70 30.66 -19.09
CA GLN A 549 -4.76 32.10 -19.35
C GLN A 549 -3.71 32.87 -18.55
N LEU A 550 -3.58 32.61 -17.24
CA LEU A 550 -2.58 33.24 -16.38
C LEU A 550 -1.16 32.98 -16.89
N ARG A 551 -0.86 31.73 -17.25
CA ARG A 551 0.42 31.34 -17.85
C ARG A 551 0.70 32.13 -19.13
N SER A 552 -0.26 32.19 -20.05
CA SER A 552 -0.10 32.87 -21.34
C SER A 552 0.10 34.38 -21.19
N VAL A 553 -0.61 35.00 -20.27
CA VAL A 553 -0.56 36.44 -20.00
C VAL A 553 0.74 36.82 -19.29
N LEU A 554 1.13 36.04 -18.28
CA LEU A 554 2.38 36.29 -17.58
C LEU A 554 3.58 36.07 -18.51
N TRP A 555 3.52 35.09 -19.41
CA TRP A 555 4.49 34.91 -20.48
C TRP A 555 4.61 36.14 -21.38
N ALA A 556 3.48 36.72 -21.79
CA ALA A 556 3.45 37.94 -22.60
C ALA A 556 4.08 39.13 -21.85
N TYR A 557 3.66 39.40 -20.60
CA TYR A 557 4.22 40.50 -19.82
C TYR A 557 5.72 40.33 -19.53
N ALA A 558 6.16 39.11 -19.26
CA ALA A 558 7.57 38.79 -19.06
C ALA A 558 8.39 39.07 -20.33
N THR A 559 7.93 38.62 -21.49
CA THR A 559 8.63 38.80 -22.77
C THR A 559 8.62 40.24 -23.29
N GLU A 560 7.63 41.04 -22.89
CA GLU A 560 7.62 42.50 -23.09
C GLU A 560 8.63 43.26 -22.21
N GLY A 561 9.27 42.59 -21.25
CA GLY A 561 10.32 43.18 -20.41
C GLY A 561 9.80 43.83 -19.12
N ASN A 562 8.58 43.50 -18.68
CA ASN A 562 8.07 43.98 -17.40
C ASN A 562 8.81 43.33 -16.23
N ASP A 563 9.09 44.12 -15.18
CA ASP A 563 9.65 43.57 -13.95
C ASP A 563 8.65 42.64 -13.23
N PRO A 564 9.13 41.78 -12.30
CA PRO A 564 8.28 40.81 -11.65
C PRO A 564 7.05 41.38 -10.95
N ALA A 565 7.19 42.51 -10.26
CA ALA A 565 6.08 43.11 -9.53
C ALA A 565 5.03 43.63 -10.51
N ALA A 566 5.44 44.39 -11.54
CA ALA A 566 4.54 44.92 -12.55
C ALA A 566 3.82 43.82 -13.35
N ALA A 567 4.50 42.69 -13.61
CA ALA A 567 3.88 41.55 -14.28
C ALA A 567 2.79 40.90 -13.40
N LEU A 568 3.07 40.64 -12.11
CA LEU A 568 2.08 40.08 -11.19
C LEU A 568 0.91 41.04 -10.92
N GLU A 569 1.16 42.35 -10.84
CA GLU A 569 0.10 43.37 -10.68
C GLU A 569 -0.90 43.32 -11.83
N ARG A 570 -0.41 43.29 -13.09
CA ARG A 570 -1.28 43.22 -14.27
C ARG A 570 -2.01 41.88 -14.39
N THR A 571 -1.33 40.78 -14.07
CA THR A 571 -1.95 39.46 -14.06
C THR A 571 -3.04 39.36 -12.98
N SER A 572 -2.81 39.93 -11.79
CA SER A 572 -3.82 39.99 -10.72
C SER A 572 -5.05 40.82 -11.14
N TRP A 573 -4.82 41.95 -11.80
CA TRP A 573 -5.91 42.76 -12.34
C TRP A 573 -6.71 42.03 -13.42
N LEU A 574 -6.05 41.35 -14.36
CA LEU A 574 -6.75 40.55 -15.37
C LEU A 574 -7.62 39.47 -14.71
N LEU A 575 -7.08 38.74 -13.73
CA LEU A 575 -7.83 37.71 -13.03
C LEU A 575 -9.06 38.28 -12.33
N SER A 576 -8.97 39.48 -11.74
CA SER A 576 -10.13 40.14 -11.12
C SER A 576 -11.21 40.60 -12.11
N GLU A 577 -10.87 40.73 -13.40
CA GLU A 577 -11.82 41.06 -14.48
C GLU A 577 -12.40 39.80 -15.14
N MET A 578 -11.78 38.64 -14.93
CA MET A 578 -12.38 37.36 -15.32
C MET A 578 -13.56 37.12 -14.37
N GLU A 579 -14.77 36.88 -14.90
CA GLU A 579 -15.98 36.61 -14.11
C GLU A 579 -15.90 35.24 -13.38
N THR A 580 -14.91 35.06 -12.51
CA THR A 580 -14.60 33.84 -11.76
C THR A 580 -14.38 34.17 -10.29
N GLU A 581 -14.68 33.22 -9.40
CA GLU A 581 -14.39 33.32 -7.97
C GLU A 581 -13.01 32.74 -7.61
N LEU A 582 -12.27 32.22 -8.59
CA LEU A 582 -10.98 31.59 -8.39
C LEU A 582 -9.87 32.63 -8.18
N PHE A 583 -8.93 32.30 -7.29
CA PHE A 583 -7.68 33.04 -7.11
C PHE A 583 -6.48 32.14 -7.42
N ALA A 584 -5.29 32.74 -7.56
CA ALA A 584 -4.07 31.99 -7.82
C ALA A 584 -2.89 32.49 -6.98
N THR A 585 -2.06 31.58 -6.49
CA THR A 585 -0.74 31.93 -5.97
C THR A 585 0.27 31.94 -7.11
N CYS A 586 1.27 32.83 -7.06
CA CYS A 586 2.32 32.87 -8.06
C CYS A 586 3.63 33.45 -7.54
N LEU A 587 4.74 32.85 -7.94
CA LEU A 587 6.09 33.38 -7.81
C LEU A 587 6.64 33.66 -9.21
N TYR A 588 7.13 34.88 -9.42
CA TYR A 588 7.84 35.25 -10.64
C TYR A 588 9.22 35.82 -10.30
N VAL A 589 10.24 35.26 -10.95
CA VAL A 589 11.64 35.57 -10.76
C VAL A 589 12.29 35.90 -12.10
N VAL A 590 13.08 36.98 -12.14
CA VAL A 590 13.96 37.33 -13.25
C VAL A 590 15.40 37.23 -12.77
N LEU A 591 16.20 36.39 -13.41
CA LEU A 591 17.60 36.15 -13.11
C LEU A 591 18.47 36.63 -14.27
N ASP A 592 19.51 37.41 -13.96
CA ASP A 592 20.64 37.61 -14.85
C ASP A 592 21.68 36.49 -14.60
N PRO A 593 21.89 35.54 -15.54
CA PRO A 593 22.84 34.45 -15.34
C PRO A 593 24.30 34.93 -15.22
N ALA A 594 24.63 36.09 -15.80
CA ALA A 594 25.99 36.61 -15.83
C ALA A 594 26.37 37.19 -14.46
N SER A 595 25.55 38.10 -13.90
CA SER A 595 25.81 38.68 -12.58
C SER A 595 25.32 37.83 -11.40
N GLY A 596 24.28 37.02 -11.63
CA GLY A 596 23.53 36.32 -10.58
C GLY A 596 22.48 37.18 -9.90
N LEU A 597 22.25 38.42 -10.37
CA LEU A 597 21.22 39.30 -9.84
C LEU A 597 19.85 38.67 -10.09
N LEU A 598 19.09 38.52 -9.01
CA LEU A 598 17.76 37.94 -9.00
C LEU A 598 16.78 39.04 -8.56
N ARG A 599 15.75 39.31 -9.36
CA ARG A 599 14.62 40.17 -9.01
C ARG A 599 13.38 39.30 -8.91
N ALA A 600 12.63 39.38 -7.83
CA ALA A 600 11.48 38.50 -7.60
C ALA A 600 10.29 39.23 -6.97
N ALA A 601 9.10 38.76 -7.29
CA ALA A 601 7.86 39.14 -6.63
C ALA A 601 7.02 37.87 -6.37
N ARG A 602 6.27 37.88 -5.25
CA ARG A 602 5.52 36.72 -4.75
C ARG A 602 4.09 37.13 -4.39
N ALA A 603 3.11 36.47 -4.98
CA ALA A 603 1.68 36.63 -4.71
C ALA A 603 1.15 35.37 -4.03
N GLY A 604 1.06 35.37 -2.69
CA GLY A 604 0.55 34.25 -1.88
C GLY A 604 1.35 32.94 -1.91
N HIS A 605 2.28 32.77 -2.85
CA HIS A 605 2.98 31.50 -3.14
C HIS A 605 4.03 31.14 -2.08
N PRO A 606 4.42 29.88 -1.90
CA PRO A 606 5.55 29.51 -1.03
C PRO A 606 6.86 30.26 -1.35
N PRO A 607 7.70 30.60 -0.34
CA PRO A 607 9.02 31.15 -0.59
C PRO A 607 9.92 30.12 -1.30
N PRO A 608 10.70 30.53 -2.33
CA PRO A 608 11.65 29.64 -2.97
C PRO A 608 12.85 29.38 -2.04
N VAL A 609 13.44 28.21 -2.16
CA VAL A 609 14.59 27.77 -1.37
C VAL A 609 15.88 27.95 -2.17
N ARG A 610 16.88 28.58 -1.56
CA ARG A 610 18.24 28.66 -2.07
C ARG A 610 19.08 27.54 -1.45
N ILE A 611 19.67 26.72 -2.30
CA ILE A 611 20.50 25.58 -1.94
C ILE A 611 21.94 25.88 -2.35
N GLY A 612 22.85 25.93 -1.39
CA GLY A 612 24.26 26.22 -1.62
C GLY A 612 25.17 25.31 -0.81
N ALA A 613 26.46 25.64 -0.79
CA ALA A 613 27.45 24.90 0.00
C ALA A 613 27.25 25.04 1.53
N GLY A 614 26.54 26.09 1.96
CA GLY A 614 26.23 26.36 3.37
C GLY A 614 24.88 25.80 3.83
N GLY A 615 24.23 24.95 3.03
CA GLY A 615 22.92 24.37 3.33
C GLY A 615 21.80 24.91 2.43
N ALA A 616 20.56 24.70 2.87
CA ALA A 616 19.35 25.15 2.18
C ALA A 616 18.55 26.08 3.09
N ALA A 617 18.09 27.22 2.54
CA ALA A 617 17.28 28.18 3.27
C ALA A 617 16.28 28.87 2.34
N GLU A 618 15.11 29.22 2.85
CA GLU A 618 14.15 30.06 2.13
C GLU A 618 14.75 31.43 1.82
N LEU A 619 14.45 31.97 0.64
CA LEU A 619 14.73 33.36 0.32
C LEU A 619 13.70 34.25 1.00
N GLU A 620 14.16 35.28 1.70
CA GLU A 620 13.31 36.32 2.28
C GLU A 620 12.65 37.15 1.18
N LEU A 621 11.48 36.69 0.73
CA LEU A 621 10.63 37.37 -0.24
C LEU A 621 9.30 37.74 0.42
N PRO A 622 9.13 38.99 0.92
CA PRO A 622 7.85 39.45 1.42
C PRO A 622 6.78 39.28 0.34
N GLY A 623 5.71 38.55 0.67
CA GLY A 623 4.63 38.27 -0.28
C GLY A 623 3.56 39.36 -0.27
N GLY A 624 2.77 39.39 -1.34
CA GLY A 624 1.45 40.03 -1.36
C GLY A 624 0.31 38.98 -1.31
N PRO A 625 -0.96 39.42 -1.36
CA PRO A 625 -2.11 38.51 -1.42
C PRO A 625 -2.09 37.68 -2.72
N PRO A 626 -2.78 36.52 -2.76
CA PRO A 626 -2.97 35.78 -4.01
C PRO A 626 -3.56 36.68 -5.12
N LEU A 627 -3.23 36.34 -6.36
CA LEU A 627 -3.74 37.02 -7.55
C LEU A 627 -5.27 36.95 -7.58
N GLY A 628 -5.93 38.04 -8.00
CA GLY A 628 -7.40 38.11 -8.10
C GLY A 628 -8.13 38.43 -6.79
N VAL A 629 -7.49 38.29 -5.62
CA VAL A 629 -8.14 38.55 -4.32
C VAL A 629 -8.34 40.04 -4.04
N LEU A 630 -7.34 40.87 -4.34
CA LEU A 630 -7.37 42.31 -4.10
C LEU A 630 -6.98 43.09 -5.37
N PRO A 631 -7.94 43.74 -6.06
CA PRO A 631 -7.66 44.55 -7.23
C PRO A 631 -6.75 45.74 -6.91
N GLY A 632 -5.79 46.03 -7.79
CA GLY A 632 -4.89 47.19 -7.66
C GLY A 632 -3.85 47.09 -6.54
N VAL A 633 -3.66 45.91 -5.95
CA VAL A 633 -2.57 45.66 -4.99
C VAL A 633 -1.21 45.79 -5.68
N ARG A 634 -0.21 46.27 -4.94
CA ARG A 634 1.18 46.29 -5.38
C ARG A 634 1.97 45.17 -4.72
N TYR A 635 2.76 44.45 -5.50
CA TYR A 635 3.59 43.36 -5.00
C TYR A 635 5.00 43.86 -4.65
N PRO A 636 5.57 43.48 -3.49
CA PRO A 636 6.94 43.85 -3.16
C PRO A 636 7.92 43.24 -4.17
N LEU A 637 8.74 44.11 -4.78
CA LEU A 637 9.87 43.68 -5.59
C LEU A 637 11.10 43.52 -4.69
N VAL A 638 11.71 42.34 -4.71
CA VAL A 638 12.91 42.04 -3.94
C VAL A 638 14.07 41.76 -4.87
N GLU A 639 15.25 42.26 -4.50
CA GLU A 639 16.50 41.92 -5.15
C GLU A 639 17.32 41.00 -4.24
N ALA A 640 17.80 39.90 -4.81
CA ALA A 640 18.70 38.95 -4.17
C ALA A 640 19.80 38.54 -5.16
N ARG A 641 20.70 37.66 -4.72
CA ARG A 641 21.77 37.14 -5.57
C ARG A 641 21.86 35.63 -5.46
N LEU A 642 21.93 34.98 -6.62
CA LEU A 642 22.20 33.54 -6.75
C LEU A 642 23.65 33.37 -7.20
N GLU A 643 24.52 32.92 -6.30
CA GLU A 643 25.96 32.78 -6.58
C GLU A 643 26.25 31.57 -7.50
N PRO A 644 27.40 31.54 -8.18
CA PRO A 644 27.79 30.36 -8.95
C PRO A 644 27.92 29.14 -8.01
N GLY A 645 27.32 28.02 -8.42
CA GLY A 645 27.22 26.80 -7.61
C GLY A 645 25.99 26.75 -6.71
N GLU A 646 25.17 27.81 -6.65
CA GLU A 646 23.90 27.81 -5.93
C GLU A 646 22.74 27.40 -6.83
N THR A 647 21.72 26.82 -6.21
CA THR A 647 20.50 26.34 -6.86
C THR A 647 19.30 27.01 -6.23
N LEU A 648 18.35 27.45 -7.07
CA LEU A 648 17.04 27.91 -6.65
C LEU A 648 16.03 26.79 -6.84
N LEU A 649 15.30 26.44 -5.78
CA LEU A 649 14.14 25.55 -5.79
C LEU A 649 12.87 26.40 -5.63
N ALA A 650 12.01 26.37 -6.64
CA ALA A 650 10.65 26.88 -6.55
C ALA A 650 9.68 25.68 -6.58
N TYR A 651 8.64 25.72 -5.76
CA TYR A 651 7.72 24.59 -5.57
C TYR A 651 6.33 25.07 -5.19
N THR A 652 5.30 24.29 -5.54
CA THR A 652 3.93 24.45 -5.04
C THR A 652 3.75 23.73 -3.70
N ASP A 653 2.77 24.16 -2.92
CA ASP A 653 2.50 23.64 -1.58
C ASP A 653 2.29 22.13 -1.54
N GLY A 654 1.73 21.51 -2.58
CA GLY A 654 1.58 20.06 -2.69
C GLY A 654 2.89 19.26 -2.54
N LEU A 655 4.07 19.89 -2.71
CA LEU A 655 5.36 19.24 -2.40
C LEU A 655 5.54 18.97 -0.90
N VAL A 656 5.06 19.87 -0.05
CA VAL A 656 5.27 19.85 1.40
C VAL A 656 3.99 19.55 2.17
N GLU A 657 2.82 19.85 1.61
CA GLU A 657 1.55 19.76 2.32
C GLU A 657 1.17 18.28 2.61
N VAL A 658 0.82 18.05 3.87
CA VAL A 658 0.41 16.74 4.39
C VAL A 658 -0.83 16.95 5.24
N ARG A 659 -1.86 16.12 5.06
CA ARG A 659 -3.05 16.14 5.92
C ARG A 659 -2.64 15.95 7.38
N ASP A 660 -3.22 16.79 8.23
CA ASP A 660 -3.03 16.77 9.70
C ASP A 660 -1.58 17.08 10.18
N GLU A 661 -0.68 17.57 9.32
CA GLU A 661 0.64 18.09 9.68
C GLU A 661 0.63 19.63 9.62
N ASP A 662 1.48 20.27 10.43
CA ASP A 662 1.69 21.71 10.33
C ASP A 662 2.56 22.02 9.10
N TYR A 663 2.18 23.05 8.34
CA TYR A 663 2.89 23.44 7.11
C TYR A 663 4.35 23.83 7.40
N ASP A 664 4.59 24.57 8.48
CA ASP A 664 5.95 25.01 8.84
C ASP A 664 6.81 23.81 9.25
N GLU A 665 6.25 22.83 9.96
CA GLU A 665 6.96 21.59 10.28
C GLU A 665 7.36 20.82 9.01
N SER A 666 6.47 20.76 8.02
CA SER A 666 6.71 20.09 6.74
C SER A 666 7.81 20.78 5.92
N VAL A 667 7.81 22.11 5.89
CA VAL A 667 8.87 22.91 5.24
C VAL A 667 10.21 22.71 5.95
N GLN A 668 10.26 22.76 7.29
CA GLN A 668 11.49 22.54 8.04
C GLN A 668 12.06 21.13 7.82
N ARG A 669 11.20 20.12 7.69
CA ARG A 669 11.60 18.75 7.34
C ARG A 669 12.24 18.68 5.96
N MET A 670 11.69 19.38 4.96
CA MET A 670 12.29 19.48 3.63
C MET A 670 13.65 20.18 3.68
N LEU A 671 13.74 21.31 4.39
CA LEU A 671 14.99 22.07 4.54
C LEU A 671 16.08 21.24 5.24
N GLY A 672 15.75 20.56 6.33
CA GLY A 672 16.69 19.67 7.03
C GLY A 672 17.15 18.49 6.17
N GLY A 673 16.25 17.91 5.36
CA GLY A 673 16.61 16.89 4.38
C GLY A 673 17.56 17.39 3.30
N LEU A 674 17.34 18.61 2.80
CA LEU A 674 18.23 19.28 1.85
C LEU A 674 19.59 19.62 2.49
N GLU A 675 19.61 20.09 3.72
CA GLU A 675 20.86 20.39 4.46
C GLU A 675 21.72 19.14 4.61
N LEU A 676 21.14 18.03 5.08
CA LEU A 676 21.82 16.74 5.17
C LEU A 676 22.35 16.28 3.80
N TRP A 677 21.52 16.40 2.75
CA TRP A 677 21.91 16.04 1.40
C TRP A 677 23.09 16.89 0.89
N THR A 678 23.12 18.19 1.20
CA THR A 678 24.25 19.06 0.83
C THR A 678 25.53 18.74 1.59
N ALA A 679 25.42 18.25 2.84
CA ALA A 679 26.54 17.87 3.68
C ALA A 679 27.22 16.57 3.24
N GLU A 680 26.50 15.63 2.62
CA GLU A 680 27.09 14.40 2.08
C GLU A 680 27.97 14.66 0.85
N ALA A 681 29.28 14.42 0.99
CA ALA A 681 30.29 14.23 -0.07
C ALA A 681 30.16 15.09 -1.36
N GLY A 682 29.87 16.39 -1.19
CA GLY A 682 29.86 17.38 -2.27
C GLY A 682 28.58 17.43 -3.10
N GLY A 683 27.42 17.06 -2.54
CA GLY A 683 26.10 17.13 -3.19
C GLY A 683 25.87 18.44 -3.95
N ALA A 684 25.98 19.59 -3.27
CA ALA A 684 25.80 20.91 -3.88
C ALA A 684 26.78 21.21 -5.04
N ARG A 685 28.05 20.78 -4.92
CA ARG A 685 29.07 20.99 -5.96
C ARG A 685 28.83 20.15 -7.22
N ARG A 686 28.03 19.09 -7.13
CA ARG A 686 27.69 18.22 -8.27
C ARG A 686 26.45 18.71 -9.03
N LEU A 687 25.66 19.64 -8.47
CA LEU A 687 24.41 20.13 -9.08
C LEU A 687 24.61 20.87 -10.41
N GLY A 688 25.85 21.27 -10.73
CA GLY A 688 26.21 21.74 -12.07
C GLY A 688 26.14 20.67 -13.16
N ARG A 689 25.93 19.40 -12.80
CA ARG A 689 25.68 18.30 -13.74
C ARG A 689 24.17 18.06 -13.86
N PRO A 690 23.61 17.99 -15.08
CA PRO A 690 22.19 17.72 -15.31
C PRO A 690 21.68 16.52 -14.52
N GLU A 691 22.41 15.41 -14.50
CA GLU A 691 21.96 14.16 -13.86
C GLU A 691 21.89 14.29 -12.34
N ALA A 692 22.69 15.17 -11.73
CA ALA A 692 22.63 15.42 -10.29
C ALA A 692 21.40 16.27 -9.93
N LEU A 693 21.07 17.25 -10.77
CA LEU A 693 19.89 18.09 -10.59
C LEU A 693 18.60 17.28 -10.81
N GLU A 694 18.56 16.42 -11.84
CA GLU A 694 17.46 15.47 -12.07
C GLU A 694 17.24 14.56 -10.85
N ARG A 695 18.31 13.98 -10.30
CA ARG A 695 18.22 13.14 -9.09
C ARG A 695 17.70 13.93 -7.89
N LEU A 696 18.07 15.19 -7.72
CA LEU A 696 17.55 16.02 -6.63
C LEU A 696 16.04 16.26 -6.80
N ALA A 697 15.60 16.57 -8.03
CA ALA A 697 14.19 16.69 -8.37
C ALA A 697 13.42 15.40 -8.02
N ASP A 698 13.93 14.23 -8.44
CA ASP A 698 13.32 12.94 -8.13
C ASP A 698 13.25 12.72 -6.61
N LEU A 699 14.36 12.96 -5.89
CA LEU A 699 14.46 12.78 -4.44
C LEU A 699 13.47 13.64 -3.64
N LEU A 700 13.20 14.87 -4.11
CA LEU A 700 12.21 15.78 -3.52
C LEU A 700 10.80 15.26 -3.75
N THR A 701 10.53 14.66 -4.90
CA THR A 701 9.21 14.10 -5.23
C THR A 701 8.92 12.72 -4.64
N LEU A 702 9.93 11.98 -4.18
CA LEU A 702 9.78 10.58 -3.73
C LEU A 702 8.66 10.38 -2.70
N ASN A 703 8.66 11.21 -1.65
CA ASN A 703 7.68 11.12 -0.56
C ASN A 703 6.23 11.38 -1.01
N VAL A 704 6.07 12.07 -2.14
CA VAL A 704 4.76 12.34 -2.75
C VAL A 704 4.39 11.21 -3.72
N THR A 705 5.36 10.68 -4.47
CA THR A 705 5.12 9.58 -5.41
C THR A 705 4.79 8.26 -4.74
N GLU A 706 5.29 8.02 -3.52
CA GLU A 706 5.04 6.81 -2.73
C GLU A 706 3.65 6.80 -2.05
N ARG A 707 2.91 7.93 -2.07
CA ARG A 707 1.55 7.98 -1.53
C ARG A 707 0.56 7.33 -2.49
N GLU A 708 -0.30 6.45 -1.96
CA GLU A 708 -1.44 5.89 -2.72
C GLU A 708 -2.41 6.97 -3.20
N VAL A 709 -2.58 8.05 -2.41
CA VAL A 709 -3.47 9.17 -2.74
C VAL A 709 -2.74 10.51 -2.56
N ARG A 710 -2.59 11.26 -3.66
CA ARG A 710 -2.22 12.68 -3.70
C ARG A 710 -3.48 13.51 -3.87
N GLN A 711 -3.65 14.46 -2.97
CA GLN A 711 -4.84 15.33 -2.94
C GLN A 711 -4.65 16.58 -3.76
N ASP A 712 -3.40 17.00 -3.92
CA ASP A 712 -3.04 18.16 -4.71
C ASP A 712 -1.99 17.82 -5.77
N ASP A 713 -1.84 18.70 -6.74
CA ASP A 713 -0.75 18.66 -7.68
C ASP A 713 0.57 19.05 -7.02
N VAL A 714 1.67 18.63 -7.64
CA VAL A 714 3.00 19.06 -7.24
C VAL A 714 3.74 19.54 -8.46
N ALA A 715 4.09 20.81 -8.48
CA ALA A 715 5.08 21.37 -9.38
C ALA A 715 6.33 21.76 -8.60
N LEU A 716 7.49 21.43 -9.15
CA LEU A 716 8.75 22.02 -8.71
C LEU A 716 9.64 22.35 -9.90
N LEU A 717 10.47 23.37 -9.72
CA LEU A 717 11.43 23.85 -10.70
C LEU A 717 12.75 24.15 -10.00
N LEU A 718 13.81 23.51 -10.46
CA LEU A 718 15.18 23.68 -9.99
C LEU A 718 15.99 24.44 -11.03
N LEU A 719 16.72 25.46 -10.59
CA LEU A 719 17.60 26.28 -11.42
C LEU A 719 18.97 26.41 -10.76
N HIS A 720 19.98 25.76 -11.32
CA HIS A 720 21.36 25.80 -10.84
C HIS A 720 22.22 26.74 -11.68
N ARG A 721 22.92 27.68 -11.03
CA ARG A 721 23.84 28.61 -11.71
C ARG A 721 25.24 28.01 -11.77
N ILE A 722 25.79 27.84 -12.96
CA ILE A 722 27.14 27.32 -13.20
C ILE A 722 28.17 28.46 -13.19
N ALA A 723 29.38 28.18 -12.70
CA ALA A 723 30.52 29.08 -12.88
C ALA A 723 30.90 29.21 -14.37
N THR A 724 31.47 30.37 -14.73
CA THR A 724 32.10 30.65 -16.05
C THR A 724 33.12 29.61 -16.45
#